data_AF-A0A1F9G4A5-F1
#
_entry.id   AF-A0A1F9G4A5-F1
#
_cell.length_a   1.000
_cell.length_b   1.000
_cell.length_c   1.000
_cell.angle_alpha   90.00
_cell.angle_beta   90.00
_cell.angle_gamma   90.00
#
_symmetry.space_group_name_H-M   'P 1'
#
loop_
_entity.id
_entity.type
_entity.pdbx_description
1 polymer ?
#
loop_
_entity_poly.entity_id
_entity_poly.type
_entity_poly.pdbx_seq_one_letter_code
_entity_poly.pdbx_strand_id
1 'polypeptide(L)'
;MPTETLIFSGVLVAVLLAIVVALLWRRHRLNVAGQQALALAKADNQDIPPSLHPVVDADLCIGSFSCIKACPEGDIIGVVNGVATLIEAAHCIGHGRCEVDCPVGAIKLVFGTAERGVDLPQTDDLFESSKPGVYVIGELGGMGLIKNALRQGVDVGRTLKKRLQQSDAQGSLVDVVIVGGGPAGIAAAMSCREHGLVTRVLEQETLGGCIAHYPRGKVVMTEQVVLPAFGRFGRPLLSKEELLHDLRAALAASKVRIEEGQKVVRIEGEQPMFAVHTATGDQVHCRAVVLAIGLRGSPRKIGCVGEDKPKVTYRLVDPEQYHGKRVLVVGGGDSAVEAAVQLAEESSAKVSISYRQDSFSRAKQRNRDKIAALVAEGRVRPILSSEVTAVEEGMVRLKTKEGEGRLKNDHVIVAIGGELPTDFLKACGVDIKKYRGEEKVAVKKRGAAPTKHEVEARTRRRLAIALMTIGGGVLLGLLLVGEEYYLLPSDERAAAPLHEFLKPAGLWGHGVGVAATTFMLANFLYALRKRWGALKGRYSIRTWLTFHQFVGVMSPLVIAFHAAFLASNLLALWTWAALAVVVGTGVFGRFLFGFVPAQAGHVLALSEVRQRLQELERKVEPHLVEATNAELVRDLFDQANRPPKHRSLLRAVVEERGARRKLTKAIHYAARFFPDRAHWEVFRDCLLELSRGRLQVAFYATMKRVFAAWLVLHVVLAIFMVVLIAGHVAITVYLGYGWIFTDQG
;
A
#
# COMPACT_ATOMS: atom_id res chain seq x y z
N MET A 1 33.90 -15.23 39.28
CA MET A 1 33.48 -13.88 38.87
C MET A 1 33.10 -13.10 40.12
N PRO A 2 33.50 -11.82 40.27
CA PRO A 2 33.13 -11.02 41.43
C PRO A 2 31.60 -10.88 41.54
N THR A 3 31.06 -10.92 42.75
CA THR A 3 29.62 -10.84 43.06
C THR A 3 28.94 -9.63 42.40
N GLU A 4 29.64 -8.50 42.30
CA GLU A 4 29.18 -7.28 41.63
C GLU A 4 28.93 -7.47 40.13
N THR A 5 29.78 -8.25 39.43
CA THR A 5 29.57 -8.56 38.00
C THR A 5 28.35 -9.46 37.78
N LEU A 6 28.11 -10.42 38.67
CA LEU A 6 26.91 -11.26 38.64
C LEU A 6 25.63 -10.45 38.85
N ILE A 7 25.64 -9.49 39.79
CA ILE A 7 24.51 -8.60 40.07
C ILE A 7 24.22 -7.70 38.86
N PHE A 8 25.26 -7.05 38.31
CA PHE A 8 25.10 -6.17 37.14
C PHE A 8 24.58 -6.92 35.91
N SER A 9 25.13 -8.11 35.62
CA SER A 9 24.64 -8.96 34.54
C SER A 9 23.20 -9.41 34.77
N GLY A 10 22.83 -9.74 36.02
CA GLY A 10 21.46 -10.11 36.39
C GLY A 10 20.45 -8.96 36.15
N VAL A 11 20.78 -7.75 36.59
CA VAL A 11 19.93 -6.55 36.38
C VAL A 11 19.78 -6.24 34.90
N LEU A 12 20.87 -6.29 34.13
CA LEU A 12 20.85 -6.05 32.69
C LEU A 12 19.96 -7.06 31.95
N VAL A 13 20.08 -8.36 32.26
CA VAL A 13 19.22 -9.41 31.69
C VAL A 13 17.75 -9.17 32.07
N ALA A 14 17.47 -8.78 33.33
CA ALA A 14 16.12 -8.46 33.77
C ALA A 14 15.51 -7.27 33.01
N VAL A 15 16.30 -6.20 32.78
CA VAL A 15 15.87 -5.03 31.99
C VAL A 15 15.59 -5.43 30.53
N LEU A 16 16.48 -6.21 29.90
CA LEU A 16 16.27 -6.67 28.53
C LEU A 16 15.01 -7.55 28.43
N LEU A 17 14.80 -8.46 29.39
CA LEU A 17 13.60 -9.30 29.45
C LEU A 17 12.34 -8.45 29.64
N ALA A 18 12.38 -7.44 30.51
CA ALA A 18 11.26 -6.51 30.69
C ALA A 18 10.92 -5.75 29.40
N ILE A 19 11.92 -5.31 28.64
CA ILE A 19 11.71 -4.68 27.32
C ILE A 19 11.07 -5.66 26.34
N VAL A 20 11.56 -6.91 26.26
CA VAL A 20 10.97 -7.95 25.41
C VAL A 20 9.50 -8.19 25.78
N VAL A 21 9.21 -8.37 27.07
CA VAL A 21 7.84 -8.58 27.57
C VAL A 21 6.94 -7.39 27.24
N ALA A 22 7.40 -6.16 27.46
CA ALA A 22 6.65 -4.95 27.13
C ALA A 22 6.33 -4.85 25.62
N LEU A 23 7.29 -5.18 24.75
CA LEU A 23 7.10 -5.17 23.30
C LEU A 23 6.14 -6.28 22.83
N LEU A 24 6.23 -7.48 23.41
CA LEU A 24 5.32 -8.59 23.12
C LEU A 24 3.91 -8.28 23.62
N TRP A 25 3.77 -7.75 24.83
CA TRP A 25 2.47 -7.35 25.39
C TRP A 25 1.81 -6.24 24.57
N ARG A 26 2.58 -5.23 24.12
CA ARG A 26 2.08 -4.21 23.20
C ARG A 26 1.54 -4.82 21.91
N ARG A 27 2.28 -5.76 21.30
CA ARG A 27 1.83 -6.45 20.08
C ARG A 27 0.58 -7.29 20.32
N HIS A 28 0.49 -7.96 21.46
CA HIS A 28 -0.70 -8.72 21.83
C HIS A 28 -1.93 -7.80 21.96
N ARG A 29 -1.80 -6.65 22.64
CA ARG A 29 -2.89 -5.66 22.73
C ARG A 29 -3.36 -5.15 21.37
N LEU A 30 -2.43 -4.81 20.48
CA LEU A 30 -2.76 -4.41 19.10
C LEU A 30 -3.51 -5.51 18.34
N ASN A 31 -3.13 -6.77 18.56
CA ASN A 31 -3.77 -7.92 17.92
C ASN A 31 -5.22 -8.13 18.41
N VAL A 32 -5.44 -8.02 19.73
CA VAL A 32 -6.79 -8.14 20.31
C VAL A 32 -7.69 -7.01 19.81
N ALA A 33 -7.21 -5.77 19.84
CA ALA A 33 -7.95 -4.62 19.34
C ALA A 33 -8.29 -4.75 17.84
N GLY A 34 -7.33 -5.20 17.02
CA GLY A 34 -7.57 -5.41 15.60
C GLY A 34 -8.57 -6.53 15.30
N GLN A 35 -8.56 -7.62 16.09
CA GLN A 35 -9.56 -8.68 15.97
C GLN A 35 -10.97 -8.20 16.31
N GLN A 36 -11.11 -7.40 17.38
CA GLN A 36 -12.38 -6.79 17.77
C GLN A 36 -12.90 -5.83 16.69
N ALA A 37 -12.05 -4.92 16.19
CA ALA A 37 -12.40 -3.99 15.14
C ALA A 37 -12.85 -4.71 13.85
N LEU A 38 -12.12 -5.75 13.43
CA LEU A 38 -12.52 -6.54 12.26
C LEU A 38 -13.85 -7.27 12.48
N ALA A 39 -14.12 -7.77 13.68
CA ALA A 39 -15.38 -8.43 13.99
C ALA A 39 -16.57 -7.46 13.93
N LEU A 40 -16.39 -6.24 14.44
CA LEU A 40 -17.38 -5.16 14.35
C LEU A 40 -17.61 -4.74 12.90
N ALA A 41 -16.55 -4.51 12.13
CA ALA A 41 -16.67 -4.15 10.72
C ALA A 41 -17.40 -5.23 9.91
N LYS A 42 -17.19 -6.51 10.21
CA LYS A 42 -17.94 -7.62 9.60
C LYS A 42 -19.42 -7.61 9.99
N ALA A 43 -19.74 -7.37 11.25
CA ALA A 43 -21.13 -7.25 11.71
C ALA A 43 -21.86 -6.11 10.98
N ASP A 44 -21.15 -5.01 10.70
CA ASP A 44 -21.70 -3.84 10.03
C ASP A 44 -21.60 -3.88 8.48
N ASN A 45 -21.12 -4.97 7.89
CA ASN A 45 -20.82 -5.10 6.45
C ASN A 45 -19.87 -4.00 5.90
N GLN A 46 -18.92 -3.56 6.74
CA GLN A 46 -17.88 -2.57 6.45
C GLN A 46 -16.49 -3.17 6.18
N ASP A 47 -16.38 -4.50 6.18
CA ASP A 47 -15.16 -5.22 5.84
C ASP A 47 -14.88 -5.27 4.32
N ILE A 48 -15.83 -4.82 3.50
CA ILE A 48 -15.71 -4.75 2.04
C ILE A 48 -15.32 -3.33 1.61
N PRO A 49 -14.13 -3.13 1.03
CA PRO A 49 -13.69 -1.82 0.55
C PRO A 49 -14.53 -1.31 -0.65
N PRO A 50 -14.58 0.02 -0.87
CA PRO A 50 -15.41 0.61 -1.91
C PRO A 50 -14.84 0.46 -3.32
N SER A 51 -13.52 0.56 -3.49
CA SER A 51 -12.86 0.48 -4.80
C SER A 51 -11.39 0.05 -4.68
N LEU A 52 -10.46 1.00 -4.82
CA LEU A 52 -9.02 0.81 -4.70
C LEU A 52 -8.64 0.61 -3.24
N HIS A 53 -8.00 -0.50 -2.92
CA HIS A 53 -7.64 -0.83 -1.55
C HIS A 53 -6.39 -1.72 -1.47
N PRO A 54 -5.70 -1.76 -0.31
CA PRO A 54 -4.55 -2.62 -0.12
C PRO A 54 -4.95 -4.06 0.17
N VAL A 55 -4.40 -5.00 -0.59
CA VAL A 55 -4.35 -6.40 -0.19
C VAL A 55 -3.00 -6.64 0.48
N VAL A 56 -3.06 -7.20 1.68
CA VAL A 56 -1.86 -7.58 2.44
C VAL A 56 -1.58 -9.05 2.19
N ASP A 57 -0.45 -9.31 1.56
CA ASP A 57 0.18 -10.61 1.53
C ASP A 57 0.67 -10.95 2.95
N ALA A 58 -0.07 -11.85 3.60
CA ALA A 58 0.21 -12.26 4.97
C ALA A 58 1.54 -13.01 5.09
N ASP A 59 2.04 -13.59 4.00
CA ASP A 59 3.24 -14.43 3.96
C ASP A 59 4.50 -13.58 3.81
N LEU A 60 4.42 -12.45 3.10
CA LEU A 60 5.49 -11.45 3.05
C LEU A 60 5.50 -10.53 4.28
N CYS A 61 4.38 -10.39 5.00
CA CYS A 61 4.24 -9.36 6.04
C CYS A 61 5.02 -9.70 7.32
N ILE A 62 6.05 -8.89 7.62
CA ILE A 62 6.94 -9.06 8.78
C ILE A 62 6.40 -8.49 10.11
N GLY A 63 5.15 -8.02 10.11
CA GLY A 63 4.58 -7.36 11.28
C GLY A 63 5.33 -6.08 11.71
N SER A 64 5.96 -5.37 10.78
CA SER A 64 6.66 -4.10 11.09
C SER A 64 5.69 -2.95 11.42
N PHE A 65 4.41 -3.11 11.04
CA PHE A 65 3.29 -2.17 11.28
C PHE A 65 3.57 -0.73 10.85
N SER A 66 4.51 -0.52 9.93
CA SER A 66 4.83 0.81 9.39
C SER A 66 3.68 1.34 8.51
N CYS A 67 2.96 0.43 7.86
CA CYS A 67 1.74 0.71 7.08
C CYS A 67 0.60 1.28 7.92
N ILE A 68 0.43 0.84 9.18
CA ILE A 68 -0.63 1.33 10.09
C ILE A 68 -0.44 2.82 10.35
N LYS A 69 0.78 3.22 10.76
CA LYS A 69 1.11 4.63 11.02
C LYS A 69 1.21 5.50 9.76
N ALA A 70 1.25 4.88 8.58
CA ALA A 70 1.35 5.60 7.31
C ALA A 70 -0.01 6.06 6.79
N CYS A 71 -1.09 5.42 7.24
CA CYS A 71 -2.44 5.76 6.82
C CYS A 71 -2.88 7.10 7.43
N PRO A 72 -3.23 8.12 6.61
CA PRO A 72 -3.74 9.39 7.11
C PRO A 72 -5.20 9.29 7.57
N GLU A 73 -5.94 8.26 7.14
CA GLU A 73 -7.35 8.05 7.49
C GLU A 73 -7.52 7.35 8.87
N GLY A 74 -6.44 7.07 9.59
CA GLY A 74 -6.48 6.42 10.91
C GLY A 74 -6.50 4.89 10.84
N ASP A 75 -7.40 4.28 11.59
CA ASP A 75 -7.42 2.83 11.88
C ASP A 75 -8.00 1.97 10.73
N ILE A 76 -7.60 2.25 9.50
CA ILE A 76 -7.98 1.43 8.32
C ILE A 76 -7.31 0.05 8.36
N ILE A 77 -6.05 0.03 8.80
CA ILE A 77 -5.22 -1.18 8.88
C ILE A 77 -4.90 -1.44 10.35
N GLY A 78 -5.33 -2.59 10.85
CA GLY A 78 -5.04 -3.08 12.19
C GLY A 78 -4.06 -4.25 12.17
N VAL A 79 -3.84 -4.84 13.34
CA VAL A 79 -3.07 -6.07 13.50
C VAL A 79 -4.03 -7.22 13.75
N VAL A 80 -4.05 -8.23 12.89
CA VAL A 80 -4.84 -9.45 13.07
C VAL A 80 -3.95 -10.67 12.87
N ASN A 81 -3.91 -11.54 13.87
CA ASN A 81 -3.01 -12.69 13.97
C ASN A 81 -1.55 -12.32 13.66
N GLY A 82 -1.08 -11.17 14.14
CA GLY A 82 0.28 -10.66 13.95
C GLY A 82 0.58 -10.07 12.55
N VAL A 83 -0.40 -9.95 11.67
CA VAL A 83 -0.26 -9.36 10.32
C VAL A 83 -1.07 -8.09 10.19
N ALA A 84 -0.61 -7.18 9.32
CA ALA A 84 -1.39 -6.02 8.94
C ALA A 84 -2.64 -6.47 8.18
N THR A 85 -3.81 -6.02 8.60
CA THR A 85 -5.10 -6.44 8.02
C THR A 85 -6.02 -5.25 7.95
N LEU A 86 -6.81 -5.14 6.88
CA LEU A 86 -7.87 -4.13 6.80
C LEU A 86 -8.91 -4.45 7.87
N ILE A 87 -9.08 -3.55 8.84
CA ILE A 87 -10.08 -3.67 9.90
C ILE A 87 -11.27 -2.75 9.67
N GLU A 88 -11.10 -1.70 8.86
CA GLU A 88 -12.12 -0.70 8.51
C GLU A 88 -12.09 -0.46 6.98
N ALA A 89 -12.29 -1.52 6.21
CA ALA A 89 -12.01 -1.52 4.77
C ALA A 89 -12.91 -0.56 3.98
N ALA A 90 -14.17 -0.41 4.38
CA ALA A 90 -15.13 0.52 3.77
C ALA A 90 -14.67 1.98 3.81
N HIS A 91 -13.84 2.34 4.80
CA HIS A 91 -13.28 3.68 4.97
C HIS A 91 -11.97 3.88 4.19
N CYS A 92 -11.44 2.85 3.54
CA CYS A 92 -10.24 2.95 2.74
C CYS A 92 -10.48 3.78 1.48
N ILE A 93 -9.71 4.86 1.32
CA ILE A 93 -9.74 5.74 0.14
C ILE A 93 -8.70 5.36 -0.93
N GLY A 94 -7.96 4.26 -0.74
CA GLY A 94 -6.99 3.79 -1.73
C GLY A 94 -5.78 4.71 -1.96
N HIS A 95 -5.36 5.51 -0.97
CA HIS A 95 -4.25 6.47 -1.15
C HIS A 95 -2.85 5.82 -1.33
N GLY A 96 -2.68 4.54 -0.99
CA GLY A 96 -1.47 3.77 -1.29
C GLY A 96 -0.23 3.99 -0.43
N ARG A 97 -0.25 4.85 0.61
CA ARG A 97 0.96 5.01 1.46
C ARG A 97 1.30 3.72 2.21
N CYS A 98 0.32 2.87 2.51
CA CYS A 98 0.54 1.57 3.14
C CYS A 98 1.45 0.65 2.29
N GLU A 99 1.26 0.63 0.97
CA GLU A 99 2.13 -0.08 0.02
C GLU A 99 3.54 0.53 -0.02
N VAL A 100 3.62 1.86 -0.11
CA VAL A 100 4.90 2.59 -0.19
C VAL A 100 5.73 2.44 1.08
N ASP A 101 5.08 2.48 2.26
CA ASP A 101 5.74 2.33 3.57
C ASP A 101 5.85 0.86 4.00
N CYS A 102 5.49 -0.10 3.14
CA CYS A 102 5.74 -1.52 3.39
C CYS A 102 7.20 -1.90 3.03
N PRO A 103 8.05 -2.25 4.03
CA PRO A 103 9.48 -2.47 3.82
C PRO A 103 9.81 -3.72 3.02
N VAL A 104 8.87 -4.66 2.95
CA VAL A 104 9.03 -5.99 2.34
C VAL A 104 8.12 -6.18 1.13
N GLY A 105 7.32 -5.17 0.78
CA GLY A 105 6.39 -5.25 -0.36
C GLY A 105 5.22 -6.21 -0.17
N ALA A 106 4.88 -6.53 1.08
CA ALA A 106 3.72 -7.35 1.44
C ALA A 106 2.36 -6.68 1.20
N ILE A 107 2.31 -5.44 0.71
CA ILE A 107 1.05 -4.73 0.48
C ILE A 107 1.05 -4.32 -0.98
N LYS A 108 -0.04 -4.62 -1.66
CA LYS A 108 -0.30 -4.20 -3.03
C LYS A 108 -1.67 -3.57 -3.14
N LEU A 109 -1.81 -2.59 -4.02
CA LEU A 109 -3.10 -1.97 -4.29
C LEU A 109 -3.85 -2.73 -5.40
N VAL A 110 -5.11 -3.07 -5.14
CA VAL A 110 -5.99 -3.76 -6.09
C VAL A 110 -7.29 -2.98 -6.29
N PHE A 111 -7.97 -3.24 -7.41
CA PHE A 111 -9.24 -2.60 -7.76
C PHE A 111 -10.42 -3.56 -7.61
N GLY A 112 -11.43 -3.12 -6.87
CA GLY A 112 -12.61 -3.92 -6.57
C GLY A 112 -12.28 -5.12 -5.68
N THR A 113 -13.30 -5.84 -5.22
CA THR A 113 -13.15 -7.11 -4.48
C THR A 113 -13.66 -8.27 -5.34
N ALA A 114 -13.43 -9.51 -4.89
CA ALA A 114 -13.98 -10.69 -5.54
C ALA A 114 -15.52 -10.60 -5.73
N GLU A 115 -16.20 -10.04 -4.73
CA GLU A 115 -17.66 -9.84 -4.69
C GLU A 115 -18.10 -8.56 -5.40
N ARG A 116 -17.35 -7.47 -5.23
CA ARG A 116 -17.68 -6.13 -5.74
C ARG A 116 -16.66 -5.69 -6.79
N GLY A 117 -16.94 -6.02 -8.05
CA GLY A 117 -16.11 -5.57 -9.16
C GLY A 117 -16.24 -4.06 -9.44
N VAL A 118 -15.19 -3.47 -10.02
CA VAL A 118 -15.19 -2.07 -10.48
C VAL A 118 -14.85 -2.03 -11.97
N ASP A 119 -15.69 -1.39 -12.75
CA ASP A 119 -15.46 -1.16 -14.18
C ASP A 119 -14.49 0.02 -14.34
N LEU A 120 -13.37 -0.21 -15.03
CA LEU A 120 -12.37 0.82 -15.31
C LEU A 120 -11.83 0.66 -16.74
N PRO A 121 -11.44 1.76 -17.40
CA PRO A 121 -10.75 1.70 -18.66
C PRO A 121 -9.41 0.98 -18.51
N GLN A 122 -9.09 0.12 -19.47
CA GLN A 122 -7.78 -0.52 -19.56
C GLN A 122 -6.74 0.53 -19.93
N THR A 123 -5.66 0.60 -19.14
CA THR A 123 -4.51 1.47 -19.43
C THR A 123 -3.20 0.75 -19.15
N ASP A 124 -2.14 1.18 -19.81
CA ASP A 124 -0.78 0.82 -19.43
C ASP A 124 -0.25 1.71 -18.27
N ASP A 125 1.02 1.51 -17.89
CA ASP A 125 1.69 2.28 -16.83
C ASP A 125 1.97 3.74 -17.20
N LEU A 126 1.87 4.05 -18.50
CA LEU A 126 2.02 5.38 -19.07
C LEU A 126 0.67 6.07 -19.27
N PHE A 127 -0.40 5.47 -18.74
CA PHE A 127 -1.79 5.91 -18.83
C PHE A 127 -2.39 5.83 -20.23
N GLU A 128 -1.71 5.22 -21.21
CA GLU A 128 -2.25 5.01 -22.54
C GLU A 128 -3.32 3.93 -22.49
N SER A 129 -4.47 4.19 -23.08
CA SER A 129 -5.60 3.27 -23.12
C SER A 129 -5.41 2.12 -24.12
N SER A 130 -6.42 1.26 -24.26
CA SER A 130 -6.44 0.26 -25.34
C SER A 130 -6.38 0.90 -26.73
N LYS A 131 -6.87 2.14 -26.89
CA LYS A 131 -6.69 2.93 -28.10
C LYS A 131 -5.36 3.70 -28.06
N PRO A 132 -4.39 3.38 -28.94
CA PRO A 132 -3.12 4.11 -29.01
C PRO A 132 -3.37 5.61 -29.20
N GLY A 133 -2.59 6.44 -28.51
CA GLY A 133 -2.71 7.91 -28.55
C GLY A 133 -3.81 8.52 -27.72
N VAL A 134 -4.68 7.71 -27.10
CA VAL A 134 -5.67 8.16 -26.12
C VAL A 134 -5.21 7.75 -24.72
N TYR A 135 -5.06 8.72 -23.83
CA TYR A 135 -4.57 8.54 -22.47
C TYR A 135 -5.69 8.78 -21.46
N VAL A 136 -5.73 8.04 -20.36
CA VAL A 136 -6.77 8.16 -19.33
C VAL A 136 -6.14 8.42 -17.97
N ILE A 137 -6.47 9.55 -17.36
CA ILE A 137 -5.91 9.99 -16.08
C ILE A 137 -7.00 10.47 -15.09
N GLY A 138 -6.60 10.63 -13.83
CA GLY A 138 -7.46 11.10 -12.74
C GLY A 138 -8.38 10.01 -12.18
N GLU A 139 -9.54 10.44 -11.69
CA GLU A 139 -10.56 9.55 -11.11
C GLU A 139 -11.05 8.51 -12.12
N LEU A 140 -11.06 8.86 -13.42
CA LEU A 140 -11.43 7.97 -14.53
C LEU A 140 -10.55 6.71 -14.58
N GLY A 141 -9.26 6.82 -14.22
CA GLY A 141 -8.32 5.71 -14.17
C GLY A 141 -8.42 4.84 -12.91
N GLY A 142 -9.35 5.15 -12.00
CA GLY A 142 -9.59 4.45 -10.73
C GLY A 142 -8.95 5.10 -9.49
N MET A 143 -8.19 6.19 -9.66
CA MET A 143 -7.44 6.84 -8.57
C MET A 143 -8.04 8.21 -8.24
N GLY A 144 -9.13 8.23 -7.45
CA GLY A 144 -9.97 9.41 -7.21
C GLY A 144 -9.41 10.52 -6.31
N LEU A 145 -8.17 10.44 -5.85
CA LEU A 145 -7.58 11.49 -5.01
C LEU A 145 -6.99 12.61 -5.87
N ILE A 146 -7.26 13.86 -5.49
CA ILE A 146 -6.78 15.07 -6.19
C ILE A 146 -5.26 15.06 -6.38
N LYS A 147 -4.51 14.65 -5.35
CA LYS A 147 -3.05 14.49 -5.44
C LYS A 147 -2.62 13.47 -6.50
N ASN A 148 -3.33 12.35 -6.62
CA ASN A 148 -3.02 11.33 -7.61
C ASN A 148 -3.37 11.84 -9.02
N ALA A 149 -4.52 12.48 -9.17
CA ALA A 149 -4.93 13.16 -10.39
C ALA A 149 -3.87 14.17 -10.87
N LEU A 150 -3.41 15.07 -9.99
CA LEU A 150 -2.35 16.04 -10.30
C LEU A 150 -1.04 15.35 -10.73
N ARG A 151 -0.60 14.33 -9.99
CA ARG A 151 0.63 13.58 -10.34
C ARG A 151 0.54 12.86 -11.68
N GLN A 152 -0.58 12.21 -11.95
CA GLN A 152 -0.82 11.53 -13.23
C GLN A 152 -0.83 12.53 -14.39
N GLY A 153 -1.41 13.71 -14.19
CA GLY A 153 -1.33 14.80 -15.17
C GLY A 153 0.11 15.18 -15.49
N VAL A 154 0.96 15.38 -14.47
CA VAL A 154 2.38 15.67 -14.69
C VAL A 154 3.11 14.52 -15.41
N ASP A 155 2.83 13.28 -15.01
CA ASP A 155 3.50 12.11 -15.58
C ASP A 155 3.07 11.83 -17.04
N VAL A 156 1.80 12.07 -17.40
CA VAL A 156 1.35 11.92 -18.80
C VAL A 156 1.95 13.00 -19.69
N GLY A 157 2.10 14.24 -19.22
CA GLY A 157 2.76 15.30 -20.00
C GLY A 157 4.22 14.97 -20.34
N ARG A 158 4.97 14.40 -19.39
CA ARG A 158 6.33 13.88 -19.63
C ARG A 158 6.37 12.73 -20.63
N THR A 159 5.36 11.86 -20.57
CA THR A 159 5.23 10.73 -21.50
C THR A 159 4.99 11.24 -22.92
N LEU A 160 4.06 12.18 -23.07
CA LEU A 160 3.70 12.78 -24.36
C LEU A 160 4.89 13.51 -24.99
N LYS A 161 5.70 14.23 -24.20
CA LYS A 161 6.96 14.81 -24.70
C LYS A 161 7.80 13.77 -25.44
N LYS A 162 8.09 12.63 -24.81
CA LYS A 162 8.97 11.60 -25.38
C LYS A 162 8.42 10.99 -26.66
N ARG A 163 7.11 10.79 -26.73
CA ARG A 163 6.46 10.14 -27.88
C ARG A 163 6.26 11.12 -29.04
N LEU A 164 5.87 12.37 -28.76
CA LEU A 164 5.57 13.36 -29.80
C LEU A 164 6.83 14.05 -30.35
N GLN A 165 7.95 14.07 -29.61
CA GLN A 165 9.25 14.52 -30.13
C GLN A 165 9.86 13.55 -31.17
N GLN A 166 9.33 12.33 -31.29
CA GLN A 166 9.80 11.34 -32.26
C GLN A 166 9.03 11.37 -33.59
N SER A 167 8.07 12.29 -33.77
CA SER A 167 7.36 12.43 -35.04
C SER A 167 7.43 13.87 -35.54
N ASP A 168 7.94 14.03 -36.76
CA ASP A 168 7.91 15.28 -37.52
C ASP A 168 6.46 15.59 -37.89
N ALA A 169 5.87 16.63 -37.33
CA ALA A 169 4.54 17.11 -37.73
C ALA A 169 4.62 18.56 -38.22
N GLN A 170 4.23 18.78 -39.48
CA GLN A 170 4.00 20.07 -40.11
C GLN A 170 2.81 20.84 -39.48
N GLY A 171 2.80 22.17 -39.67
CA GLY A 171 2.01 23.16 -38.94
C GLY A 171 0.47 23.06 -38.94
N SER A 172 -0.13 23.91 -38.10
CA SER A 172 -1.56 24.09 -37.71
C SER A 172 -2.19 23.06 -36.75
N LEU A 173 -1.53 21.93 -36.50
CA LEU A 173 -2.03 20.87 -35.62
C LEU A 173 -1.77 21.17 -34.15
N VAL A 174 -2.75 20.87 -33.29
CA VAL A 174 -2.56 20.84 -31.83
C VAL A 174 -1.84 19.53 -31.47
N ASP A 175 -0.81 19.57 -30.64
CA ASP A 175 -0.13 18.34 -30.23
C ASP A 175 -1.03 17.47 -29.35
N VAL A 176 -1.71 18.09 -28.37
CA VAL A 176 -2.52 17.38 -27.39
C VAL A 176 -3.83 18.11 -27.10
N VAL A 177 -4.95 17.41 -27.22
CA VAL A 177 -6.24 17.86 -26.67
C VAL A 177 -6.49 17.17 -25.34
N ILE A 178 -6.72 17.96 -24.30
CA ILE A 178 -7.03 17.49 -22.95
C ILE A 178 -8.52 17.70 -22.70
N VAL A 179 -9.23 16.65 -22.38
CA VAL A 179 -10.68 16.66 -22.13
C VAL A 179 -10.92 16.62 -20.62
N GLY A 180 -11.36 17.74 -20.06
CA GLY A 180 -11.59 17.96 -18.63
C GLY A 180 -10.61 18.96 -18.02
N GLY A 181 -11.15 20.05 -17.46
CA GLY A 181 -10.48 21.13 -16.74
C GLY A 181 -10.42 20.93 -15.21
N GLY A 182 -10.50 19.67 -14.75
CA GLY A 182 -10.23 19.30 -13.36
C GLY A 182 -8.72 19.23 -13.04
N PRO A 183 -8.33 18.88 -11.80
CA PRO A 183 -6.93 18.84 -11.39
C PRO A 183 -6.02 17.98 -12.27
N ALA A 184 -6.50 16.83 -12.74
CA ALA A 184 -5.75 15.95 -13.64
C ALA A 184 -5.42 16.64 -14.97
N GLY A 185 -6.43 17.24 -15.61
CA GLY A 185 -6.27 17.92 -16.89
C GLY A 185 -5.45 19.21 -16.77
N ILE A 186 -5.64 19.97 -15.68
CA ILE A 186 -4.82 21.16 -15.39
C ILE A 186 -3.35 20.77 -15.28
N ALA A 187 -3.01 19.77 -14.46
CA ALA A 187 -1.62 19.34 -14.31
C ALA A 187 -1.03 18.76 -15.61
N ALA A 188 -1.83 18.06 -16.41
CA ALA A 188 -1.43 17.59 -17.73
C ALA A 188 -1.10 18.75 -18.67
N ALA A 189 -1.97 19.76 -18.73
CA ALA A 189 -1.77 20.95 -19.56
C ALA A 189 -0.51 21.72 -19.16
N MET A 190 -0.31 21.92 -17.86
CA MET A 190 0.89 22.56 -17.31
C MET A 190 2.16 21.80 -17.70
N SER A 191 2.14 20.46 -17.59
CA SER A 191 3.30 19.65 -17.96
C SER A 191 3.54 19.62 -19.45
N CYS A 192 2.51 19.52 -20.29
CA CYS A 192 2.66 19.59 -21.73
C CYS A 192 3.26 20.93 -22.16
N ARG A 193 2.81 22.05 -21.57
CA ARG A 193 3.35 23.38 -21.83
C ARG A 193 4.80 23.55 -21.40
N GLU A 194 5.18 23.07 -20.22
CA GLU A 194 6.59 23.06 -19.77
C GLU A 194 7.51 22.35 -20.78
N HIS A 195 6.97 21.36 -21.49
CA HIS A 195 7.69 20.61 -22.52
C HIS A 195 7.53 21.16 -23.94
N GLY A 196 6.91 22.32 -24.13
CA GLY A 196 6.76 22.99 -25.42
C GLY A 196 5.68 22.42 -26.34
N LEU A 197 4.76 21.58 -25.82
CA LEU A 197 3.67 21.01 -26.62
C LEU A 197 2.51 22.00 -26.76
N VAL A 198 1.96 22.11 -27.97
CA VAL A 198 0.77 22.93 -28.26
C VAL A 198 -0.47 22.20 -27.73
N THR A 199 -1.17 22.80 -26.77
CA THR A 199 -2.26 22.14 -26.04
C THR A 199 -3.53 22.97 -25.96
N ARG A 200 -4.67 22.28 -26.09
CA ARG A 200 -6.01 22.81 -25.82
C ARG A 200 -6.68 22.00 -24.71
N VAL A 201 -7.35 22.68 -23.78
CA VAL A 201 -8.06 22.05 -22.65
C VAL A 201 -9.53 22.36 -22.79
N LEU A 202 -10.35 21.34 -23.02
CA LEU A 202 -11.80 21.46 -23.23
C LEU A 202 -12.52 21.01 -21.96
N GLU A 203 -13.27 21.90 -21.32
CA GLU A 203 -14.04 21.63 -20.09
C GLU A 203 -15.53 21.84 -20.36
N GLN A 204 -16.36 20.87 -19.94
CA GLN A 204 -17.79 20.90 -20.21
C GLN A 204 -18.53 22.02 -19.45
N GLU A 205 -18.07 22.33 -18.23
CA GLU A 205 -18.70 23.30 -17.34
C GLU A 205 -17.66 24.37 -16.98
N THR A 206 -17.02 24.26 -15.81
CA THR A 206 -16.09 25.27 -15.29
C THR A 206 -14.82 24.65 -14.71
N LEU A 207 -13.79 25.48 -14.53
CA LEU A 207 -12.52 25.18 -13.90
C LEU A 207 -12.68 24.40 -12.60
N GLY A 208 -11.85 23.36 -12.44
CA GLY A 208 -11.86 22.48 -11.29
C GLY A 208 -12.79 21.26 -11.46
N GLY A 209 -13.62 21.25 -12.50
CA GLY A 209 -14.51 20.14 -12.85
C GLY A 209 -15.35 19.71 -11.65
N CYS A 210 -15.32 18.42 -11.32
CA CYS A 210 -16.10 17.83 -10.21
C CYS A 210 -15.93 18.56 -8.87
N ILE A 211 -14.78 19.16 -8.59
CA ILE A 211 -14.50 19.82 -7.31
C ILE A 211 -15.20 21.16 -7.21
N ALA A 212 -15.42 21.88 -8.31
CA ALA A 212 -16.15 23.14 -8.30
C ALA A 212 -17.56 23.00 -7.70
N HIS A 213 -18.15 21.81 -7.86
CA HIS A 213 -19.50 21.48 -7.39
C HIS A 213 -19.53 20.79 -6.03
N TYR A 214 -18.39 20.66 -5.34
CA TYR A 214 -18.42 20.20 -3.95
C TYR A 214 -19.10 21.25 -3.07
N PRO A 215 -19.66 20.84 -1.91
CA PRO A 215 -20.19 21.79 -0.95
C PRO A 215 -19.16 22.84 -0.54
N ARG A 216 -19.65 24.04 -0.20
CA ARG A 216 -18.82 25.13 0.32
C ARG A 216 -18.00 24.69 1.53
N GLY A 217 -16.73 25.13 1.61
CA GLY A 217 -15.85 24.84 2.75
C GLY A 217 -15.40 23.38 2.87
N LYS A 218 -15.79 22.49 1.95
CA LYS A 218 -15.39 21.08 1.98
C LYS A 218 -13.87 20.97 1.91
N VAL A 219 -13.29 20.20 2.83
CA VAL A 219 -11.86 19.84 2.79
C VAL A 219 -11.63 18.80 1.70
N VAL A 220 -10.73 19.10 0.77
CA VAL A 220 -10.55 18.31 -0.46
C VAL A 220 -9.13 17.76 -0.64
N MET A 221 -8.14 18.33 0.05
CA MET A 221 -6.74 17.95 -0.13
C MET A 221 -5.98 17.96 1.19
N THR A 222 -5.15 16.94 1.40
CA THR A 222 -4.41 16.71 2.65
C THR A 222 -2.90 16.63 2.46
N GLU A 223 -2.41 16.69 1.22
CA GLU A 223 -1.02 16.43 0.87
C GLU A 223 -0.53 17.31 -0.27
N GLN A 224 0.76 17.63 -0.30
CA GLN A 224 1.36 18.46 -1.33
C GLN A 224 1.79 17.66 -2.58
N VAL A 225 1.83 18.34 -3.72
CA VAL A 225 2.46 17.89 -4.97
C VAL A 225 3.37 18.97 -5.53
N VAL A 226 4.22 18.63 -6.49
CA VAL A 226 5.02 19.61 -7.23
C VAL A 226 4.42 19.74 -8.63
N LEU A 227 4.00 20.95 -8.98
CA LEU A 227 3.47 21.27 -10.30
C LEU A 227 4.51 22.03 -11.14
N PRO A 228 4.59 21.74 -12.45
CA PRO A 228 5.38 22.51 -13.42
C PRO A 228 5.10 24.01 -13.32
N ALA A 229 6.11 24.86 -13.48
CA ALA A 229 5.99 26.33 -13.47
C ALA A 229 5.34 26.98 -12.20
N PHE A 230 4.94 26.21 -11.19
CA PHE A 230 4.29 26.70 -9.96
C PHE A 230 5.01 26.23 -8.68
N GLY A 231 5.65 25.06 -8.69
CA GLY A 231 6.37 24.52 -7.54
C GLY A 231 5.45 23.73 -6.60
N ARG A 232 5.61 23.91 -5.28
CA ARG A 232 4.83 23.15 -4.28
C ARG A 232 3.38 23.62 -4.27
N PHE A 233 2.46 22.69 -4.50
CA PHE A 233 1.03 22.93 -4.60
C PHE A 233 0.26 22.11 -3.55
N GLY A 234 -0.71 22.75 -2.91
CA GLY A 234 -1.56 22.20 -1.86
C GLY A 234 -0.94 22.19 -0.47
N ARG A 235 -1.78 21.93 0.54
CA ARG A 235 -1.43 21.84 1.96
C ARG A 235 -2.44 20.92 2.68
N PRO A 236 -2.16 20.44 3.90
CA PRO A 236 -3.14 19.72 4.71
C PRO A 236 -4.40 20.55 4.94
N LEU A 237 -5.56 19.89 4.91
CA LEU A 237 -6.87 20.49 5.21
C LEU A 237 -7.30 21.64 4.28
N LEU A 238 -6.82 21.64 3.04
CA LEU A 238 -7.20 22.65 2.03
C LEU A 238 -8.69 22.55 1.68
N SER A 239 -9.40 23.67 1.71
CA SER A 239 -10.80 23.75 1.31
C SER A 239 -10.97 23.73 -0.22
N LYS A 240 -12.21 23.51 -0.68
CA LYS A 240 -12.59 23.61 -2.10
C LYS A 240 -12.21 24.97 -2.67
N GLU A 241 -12.59 26.06 -2.01
CA GLU A 241 -12.38 27.43 -2.49
C GLU A 241 -10.90 27.78 -2.58
N GLU A 242 -10.13 27.41 -1.55
CA GLU A 242 -8.68 27.58 -1.55
C GLU A 242 -8.03 26.79 -2.68
N LEU A 243 -8.46 25.54 -2.92
CA LEU A 243 -7.94 24.75 -4.03
C LEU A 243 -8.24 25.40 -5.38
N LEU A 244 -9.47 25.87 -5.60
CA LEU A 244 -9.85 26.52 -6.87
C LEU A 244 -9.07 27.83 -7.07
N HIS A 245 -8.83 28.58 -6.00
CA HIS A 245 -7.96 29.76 -6.03
C HIS A 245 -6.52 29.38 -6.43
N ASP A 246 -5.93 28.38 -5.76
CA ASP A 246 -4.58 27.90 -6.05
C ASP A 246 -4.46 27.35 -7.48
N LEU A 247 -5.49 26.64 -7.98
CA LEU A 247 -5.54 26.15 -9.37
C LEU A 247 -5.55 27.29 -10.38
N ARG A 248 -6.29 28.38 -10.12
CA ARG A 248 -6.27 29.58 -10.98
C ARG A 248 -4.89 30.23 -11.00
N ALA A 249 -4.24 30.34 -9.84
CA ALA A 249 -2.88 30.87 -9.75
C ALA A 249 -1.88 29.99 -10.53
N ALA A 250 -2.03 28.66 -10.45
CA ALA A 250 -1.20 27.71 -11.20
C ALA A 250 -1.40 27.82 -12.72
N LEU A 251 -2.63 27.97 -13.19
CA LEU A 251 -2.93 28.20 -14.61
C LEU A 251 -2.34 29.52 -15.12
N ALA A 252 -2.44 30.60 -14.33
CA ALA A 252 -1.86 31.89 -14.67
C ALA A 252 -0.32 31.81 -14.78
N ALA A 253 0.34 31.17 -13.81
CA ALA A 253 1.80 30.99 -13.82
C ALA A 253 2.30 30.16 -15.02
N SER A 254 1.51 29.17 -15.45
CA SER A 254 1.84 28.28 -16.58
C SER A 254 1.32 28.77 -17.94
N LYS A 255 0.61 29.91 -17.97
CA LYS A 255 -0.06 30.48 -19.16
C LYS A 255 -1.00 29.47 -19.85
N VAL A 256 -1.53 28.50 -19.12
CA VAL A 256 -2.54 27.55 -19.64
C VAL A 256 -3.89 28.26 -19.68
N ARG A 257 -4.63 28.06 -20.77
CA ARG A 257 -6.04 28.49 -20.89
C ARG A 257 -6.95 27.26 -20.90
N ILE A 258 -8.08 27.36 -20.23
CA ILE A 258 -9.16 26.36 -20.26
C ILE A 258 -10.30 26.94 -21.07
N GLU A 259 -10.84 26.14 -21.97
CA GLU A 259 -11.99 26.47 -22.78
C GLU A 259 -13.22 25.84 -22.12
N GLU A 260 -13.93 26.65 -21.34
CA GLU A 260 -15.14 26.27 -20.61
C GLU A 260 -16.37 26.18 -21.55
N GLY A 261 -17.39 25.42 -21.16
CA GLY A 261 -18.57 25.16 -21.99
C GLY A 261 -18.35 24.24 -23.21
N GLN A 262 -17.18 23.63 -23.33
CA GLN A 262 -16.76 22.80 -24.46
C GLN A 262 -16.89 21.31 -24.13
N LYS A 263 -18.13 20.81 -24.08
CA LYS A 263 -18.39 19.38 -23.82
C LYS A 263 -17.99 18.53 -25.01
N VAL A 264 -16.97 17.68 -24.86
CA VAL A 264 -16.59 16.70 -25.88
C VAL A 264 -17.65 15.59 -25.96
N VAL A 265 -18.13 15.33 -27.18
CA VAL A 265 -19.17 14.32 -27.44
C VAL A 265 -18.68 13.15 -28.28
N ARG A 266 -17.61 13.34 -29.06
CA ARG A 266 -17.08 12.31 -29.96
C ARG A 266 -15.57 12.51 -30.18
N ILE A 267 -14.83 11.40 -30.23
CA ILE A 267 -13.41 11.37 -30.59
C ILE A 267 -13.21 10.35 -31.71
N GLU A 268 -12.73 10.81 -32.86
CA GLU A 268 -12.52 9.99 -34.05
C GLU A 268 -11.06 9.97 -34.48
N GLY A 269 -10.73 9.04 -35.37
CA GLY A 269 -9.38 8.86 -35.88
C GLY A 269 -8.52 7.93 -35.02
N GLU A 270 -7.28 7.77 -35.48
CA GLU A 270 -6.25 6.89 -34.93
C GLU A 270 -4.90 7.61 -34.98
N GLN A 271 -3.90 7.14 -34.24
CA GLN A 271 -2.58 7.76 -34.32
C GLN A 271 -2.05 7.77 -35.77
N PRO A 272 -1.43 8.88 -36.22
CA PRO A 272 -1.05 10.06 -35.44
C PRO A 272 -2.06 11.21 -35.45
N MET A 273 -3.32 11.01 -35.87
CA MET A 273 -4.30 12.08 -36.06
C MET A 273 -5.70 11.75 -35.53
N PHE A 274 -6.18 12.58 -34.61
CA PHE A 274 -7.51 12.52 -34.02
C PHE A 274 -8.33 13.76 -34.35
N ALA A 275 -9.64 13.60 -34.41
CA ALA A 275 -10.61 14.68 -34.45
C ALA A 275 -11.47 14.63 -33.18
N VAL A 276 -11.44 15.71 -32.39
CA VAL A 276 -12.24 15.86 -31.16
C VAL A 276 -13.40 16.80 -31.45
N HIS A 277 -14.62 16.31 -31.28
CA HIS A 277 -15.86 17.05 -31.55
C HIS A 277 -16.54 17.48 -30.26
N THR A 278 -16.94 18.75 -30.18
CA THR A 278 -17.64 19.31 -29.03
C THR A 278 -19.14 19.48 -29.31
N ALA A 279 -19.93 19.60 -28.25
CA ALA A 279 -21.38 19.82 -28.34
C ALA A 279 -21.77 21.16 -28.98
N THR A 280 -20.84 22.12 -29.02
CA THR A 280 -21.00 23.42 -29.69
C THR A 280 -20.80 23.33 -31.21
N GLY A 281 -20.34 22.17 -31.72
CA GLY A 281 -20.05 21.96 -33.14
C GLY A 281 -18.58 22.21 -33.52
N ASP A 282 -17.72 22.56 -32.55
CA ASP A 282 -16.30 22.77 -32.83
C ASP A 282 -15.58 21.43 -33.06
N GLN A 283 -14.66 21.41 -34.02
CA GLN A 283 -13.80 20.27 -34.33
C GLN A 283 -12.33 20.66 -34.15
N VAL A 284 -11.60 19.86 -33.35
CA VAL A 284 -10.18 20.09 -33.08
C VAL A 284 -9.36 18.90 -33.53
N HIS A 285 -8.42 19.13 -34.45
CA HIS A 285 -7.47 18.12 -34.90
C HIS A 285 -6.24 18.08 -34.00
N CYS A 286 -5.83 16.89 -33.57
CA CYS A 286 -4.68 16.72 -32.69
C CYS A 286 -3.94 15.39 -32.83
N ARG A 287 -2.73 15.31 -32.27
CA ARG A 287 -1.88 14.09 -32.34
C ARG A 287 -2.12 13.11 -31.21
N ALA A 288 -2.62 13.59 -30.07
CA ALA A 288 -2.95 12.78 -28.91
C ALA A 288 -4.12 13.38 -28.13
N VAL A 289 -4.87 12.52 -27.44
CA VAL A 289 -5.99 12.92 -26.58
C VAL A 289 -5.76 12.45 -25.15
N VAL A 290 -5.99 13.32 -24.17
CA VAL A 290 -5.94 12.98 -22.74
C VAL A 290 -7.34 13.13 -22.15
N LEU A 291 -7.94 12.01 -21.73
CA LEU A 291 -9.22 11.94 -21.04
C LEU A 291 -9.01 12.14 -19.54
N ALA A 292 -9.43 13.31 -19.03
CA ALA A 292 -9.34 13.74 -17.64
C ALA A 292 -10.73 14.14 -17.07
N ILE A 293 -11.80 13.50 -17.56
CA ILE A 293 -13.21 13.87 -17.32
C ILE A 293 -13.77 13.47 -15.94
N GLY A 294 -13.02 12.72 -15.12
CA GLY A 294 -13.46 12.25 -13.80
C GLY A 294 -14.65 11.27 -13.85
N LEU A 295 -15.30 11.02 -12.70
CA LEU A 295 -16.49 10.14 -12.62
C LEU A 295 -17.77 10.88 -12.19
N ARG A 296 -17.67 12.09 -11.64
CA ARG A 296 -18.83 12.78 -11.00
C ARG A 296 -19.55 13.77 -11.91
N GLY A 297 -19.10 13.93 -13.16
CA GLY A 297 -19.83 14.68 -14.19
C GLY A 297 -21.19 14.06 -14.52
N SER A 298 -21.34 12.74 -14.34
CA SER A 298 -22.56 11.98 -14.58
C SER A 298 -23.07 11.36 -13.27
N PRO A 299 -23.91 12.06 -12.49
CA PRO A 299 -24.50 11.49 -11.28
C PRO A 299 -25.42 10.31 -11.62
N ARG A 300 -25.46 9.31 -10.73
CA ARG A 300 -26.44 8.23 -10.80
C ARG A 300 -27.83 8.80 -10.62
N LYS A 301 -28.71 8.43 -11.55
CA LYS A 301 -30.14 8.76 -11.50
C LYS A 301 -30.90 7.81 -10.57
N ILE A 302 -31.92 8.32 -9.90
CA ILE A 302 -32.90 7.55 -9.13
C ILE A 302 -33.70 6.64 -10.07
N GLY A 303 -33.98 7.10 -11.30
CA GLY A 303 -34.78 6.33 -12.27
C GLY A 303 -36.27 6.29 -11.92
N CYS A 304 -36.76 7.28 -11.19
CA CYS A 304 -38.16 7.37 -10.76
C CYS A 304 -38.97 8.34 -11.61
N VAL A 305 -40.30 8.20 -11.62
CA VAL A 305 -41.18 9.12 -12.36
C VAL A 305 -41.05 10.53 -11.79
N GLY A 306 -40.85 11.53 -12.65
CA GLY A 306 -40.74 12.94 -12.24
C GLY A 306 -39.34 13.37 -11.77
N GLU A 307 -38.32 12.54 -11.95
CA GLU A 307 -36.93 12.87 -11.63
C GLU A 307 -36.39 14.11 -12.36
N ASP A 308 -36.84 14.39 -13.59
CA ASP A 308 -36.37 15.54 -14.38
C ASP A 308 -36.98 16.89 -13.93
N LYS A 309 -37.75 16.92 -12.83
CA LYS A 309 -38.34 18.14 -12.30
C LYS A 309 -37.27 19.11 -11.77
N PRO A 310 -37.47 20.45 -11.87
CA PRO A 310 -36.48 21.45 -11.44
C PRO A 310 -36.08 21.39 -9.95
N LYS A 311 -36.95 20.82 -9.09
CA LYS A 311 -36.69 20.65 -7.66
C LYS A 311 -35.70 19.53 -7.33
N VAL A 312 -35.32 18.70 -8.30
CA VAL A 312 -34.38 17.59 -8.13
C VAL A 312 -32.99 18.07 -8.53
N THR A 313 -32.06 18.04 -7.58
CA THR A 313 -30.65 18.33 -7.81
C THR A 313 -29.81 17.12 -7.43
N TYR A 314 -28.63 16.98 -8.00
CA TYR A 314 -27.75 15.82 -7.75
C TYR A 314 -26.54 16.17 -6.86
N ARG A 315 -26.50 17.40 -6.37
CA ARG A 315 -25.36 17.96 -5.63
C ARG A 315 -25.86 19.04 -4.67
N LEU A 316 -25.32 19.04 -3.45
CA LEU A 316 -25.43 20.16 -2.53
C LEU A 316 -24.24 21.09 -2.76
N VAL A 317 -24.49 22.29 -3.28
CA VAL A 317 -23.43 23.29 -3.52
C VAL A 317 -23.35 24.28 -2.35
N ASP A 318 -24.50 24.80 -1.95
CA ASP A 318 -24.63 25.78 -0.86
C ASP A 318 -25.82 25.39 0.03
N PRO A 319 -25.62 25.09 1.32
CA PRO A 319 -26.70 24.83 2.27
C PRO A 319 -27.62 26.04 2.52
N GLU A 320 -27.10 27.27 2.46
CA GLU A 320 -27.82 28.48 2.83
C GLU A 320 -29.03 28.73 1.90
N GLN A 321 -28.96 28.31 0.63
CA GLN A 321 -30.09 28.46 -0.31
C GLN A 321 -31.37 27.72 0.12
N TYR A 322 -31.25 26.77 1.07
CA TYR A 322 -32.36 25.94 1.53
C TYR A 322 -32.99 26.42 2.85
N HIS A 323 -32.64 27.61 3.34
CA HIS A 323 -33.26 28.19 4.54
C HIS A 323 -34.80 28.12 4.51
N GLY A 324 -35.38 27.56 5.58
CA GLY A 324 -36.83 27.40 5.74
C GLY A 324 -37.51 26.40 4.80
N LYS A 325 -36.77 25.72 3.91
CA LYS A 325 -37.31 24.74 2.95
C LYS A 325 -37.34 23.33 3.53
N ARG A 326 -38.21 22.48 3.00
CA ARG A 326 -38.22 21.02 3.24
C ARG A 326 -37.34 20.34 2.21
N VAL A 327 -36.22 19.75 2.64
CA VAL A 327 -35.26 19.11 1.73
C VAL A 327 -35.20 17.62 2.01
N LEU A 328 -35.41 16.82 0.96
CA LEU A 328 -35.18 15.39 1.00
C LEU A 328 -33.80 15.06 0.41
N VAL A 329 -32.92 14.48 1.20
CA VAL A 329 -31.67 13.89 0.71
C VAL A 329 -31.91 12.41 0.40
N VAL A 330 -31.51 11.95 -0.79
CA VAL A 330 -31.67 10.55 -1.22
C VAL A 330 -30.30 9.88 -1.28
N GLY A 331 -30.11 8.84 -0.46
CA GLY A 331 -28.86 8.08 -0.36
C GLY A 331 -28.43 7.85 1.08
N GLY A 332 -27.49 6.92 1.28
CA GLY A 332 -26.91 6.60 2.59
C GLY A 332 -25.40 6.37 2.58
N GLY A 333 -24.74 6.78 1.49
CA GLY A 333 -23.28 6.87 1.46
C GLY A 333 -22.79 8.14 2.13
N ASP A 334 -21.47 8.25 2.30
CA ASP A 334 -20.81 9.37 2.96
C ASP A 334 -21.25 10.74 2.40
N SER A 335 -21.36 10.90 1.07
CA SER A 335 -21.80 12.16 0.45
C SER A 335 -23.24 12.54 0.77
N ALA A 336 -24.15 11.56 0.94
CA ALA A 336 -25.54 11.83 1.31
C ALA A 336 -25.64 12.26 2.78
N VAL A 337 -24.90 11.57 3.65
CA VAL A 337 -24.85 11.91 5.08
C VAL A 337 -24.19 13.26 5.29
N GLU A 338 -23.07 13.55 4.62
CA GLU A 338 -22.45 14.89 4.63
C GLU A 338 -23.44 15.98 4.20
N ALA A 339 -24.20 15.76 3.13
CA ALA A 339 -25.17 16.74 2.65
C ALA A 339 -26.30 16.97 3.67
N ALA A 340 -26.82 15.91 4.28
CA ALA A 340 -27.86 16.03 5.31
C ALA A 340 -27.34 16.73 6.58
N VAL A 341 -26.12 16.39 7.02
CA VAL A 341 -25.44 17.04 8.15
C VAL A 341 -25.23 18.52 7.88
N GLN A 342 -24.69 18.89 6.72
CA GLN A 342 -24.45 20.30 6.38
C GLN A 342 -25.74 21.10 6.26
N LEU A 343 -26.78 20.56 5.59
CA LEU A 343 -28.09 21.20 5.52
C LEU A 343 -28.67 21.44 6.91
N ALA A 344 -28.50 20.48 7.82
CA ALA A 344 -28.91 20.67 9.20
C ALA A 344 -28.02 21.73 9.86
N GLU A 345 -26.72 21.51 10.01
CA GLU A 345 -25.80 22.39 10.77
C GLU A 345 -25.79 23.85 10.27
N GLU A 346 -25.84 24.07 8.95
CA GLU A 346 -25.56 25.37 8.31
C GLU A 346 -26.81 26.07 7.75
N SER A 347 -28.01 25.48 7.91
CA SER A 347 -29.25 26.11 7.46
C SER A 347 -30.44 25.88 8.40
N SER A 348 -31.56 26.55 8.12
CA SER A 348 -32.84 26.33 8.80
C SER A 348 -33.76 25.34 8.05
N ALA A 349 -33.20 24.57 7.11
CA ALA A 349 -33.94 23.57 6.34
C ALA A 349 -34.51 22.46 7.24
N LYS A 350 -35.72 22.00 6.91
CA LYS A 350 -36.30 20.77 7.47
C LYS A 350 -35.78 19.59 6.66
N VAL A 351 -34.78 18.89 7.19
CA VAL A 351 -34.06 17.83 6.48
C VAL A 351 -34.69 16.47 6.73
N SER A 352 -35.02 15.76 5.66
CA SER A 352 -35.30 14.32 5.69
C SER A 352 -34.25 13.58 4.86
N ILE A 353 -33.83 12.40 5.27
CA ILE A 353 -32.89 11.57 4.50
C ILE A 353 -33.52 10.20 4.25
N SER A 354 -33.65 9.82 2.97
CA SER A 354 -34.20 8.53 2.53
C SER A 354 -33.08 7.59 2.13
N TYR A 355 -33.07 6.39 2.70
CA TYR A 355 -32.11 5.36 2.34
C TYR A 355 -32.73 3.96 2.30
N ARG A 356 -32.38 3.20 1.27
CA ARG A 356 -32.90 1.84 1.01
C ARG A 356 -32.47 0.78 2.03
N GLN A 357 -31.43 1.04 2.83
CA GLN A 357 -30.98 0.13 3.89
C GLN A 357 -31.49 0.61 5.25
N ASP A 358 -31.32 -0.22 6.27
CA ASP A 358 -31.77 0.03 7.65
C ASP A 358 -30.80 0.89 8.49
N SER A 359 -29.64 1.27 7.94
CA SER A 359 -28.60 1.99 8.67
C SER A 359 -27.63 2.72 7.72
N PHE A 360 -26.94 3.76 8.17
CA PHE A 360 -25.94 4.51 7.38
C PHE A 360 -24.54 3.88 7.42
N SER A 361 -24.44 2.54 7.37
CA SER A 361 -23.16 1.80 7.50
C SER A 361 -22.10 2.19 6.46
N ARG A 362 -22.51 2.74 5.31
CA ARG A 362 -21.61 3.19 4.24
C ARG A 362 -20.97 4.57 4.46
N ALA A 363 -21.47 5.35 5.42
CA ALA A 363 -20.90 6.67 5.74
C ALA A 363 -19.76 6.53 6.75
N LYS A 364 -18.79 7.44 6.73
CA LYS A 364 -17.66 7.41 7.68
C LYS A 364 -18.16 7.51 9.11
N GLN A 365 -17.51 6.82 10.06
CA GLN A 365 -17.91 6.81 11.49
C GLN A 365 -18.19 8.23 12.03
N ARG A 366 -17.30 9.19 11.78
CA ARG A 366 -17.49 10.60 12.17
C ARG A 366 -18.81 11.19 11.67
N ASN A 367 -19.20 10.88 10.43
CA ASN A 367 -20.44 11.36 9.83
C ASN A 367 -21.66 10.60 10.37
N ARG A 368 -21.49 9.31 10.72
CA ARG A 368 -22.51 8.53 11.43
C ARG A 368 -22.81 9.10 12.82
N ASP A 369 -21.76 9.45 13.57
CA ASP A 369 -21.91 10.05 14.90
C ASP A 369 -22.66 11.39 14.81
N LYS A 370 -22.26 12.24 13.84
CA LYS A 370 -22.92 13.51 13.58
C LYS A 370 -24.38 13.37 13.19
N ILE A 371 -24.70 12.51 12.23
CA ILE A 371 -26.10 12.33 11.81
C ILE A 371 -26.94 11.72 12.93
N ALA A 372 -26.39 10.80 13.72
CA ALA A 372 -27.08 10.22 14.87
C ALA A 372 -27.42 11.29 15.93
N ALA A 373 -26.48 12.20 16.23
CA ALA A 373 -26.73 13.34 17.11
C ALA A 373 -27.84 14.24 16.57
N LEU A 374 -27.79 14.62 15.29
CA LEU A 374 -28.81 15.47 14.66
C LEU A 374 -30.18 14.81 14.56
N VAL A 375 -30.23 13.47 14.43
CA VAL A 375 -31.47 12.70 14.51
C VAL A 375 -32.03 12.72 15.93
N ALA A 376 -31.18 12.54 16.95
CA ALA A 376 -31.60 12.61 18.36
C ALA A 376 -32.11 14.01 18.75
N GLU A 377 -31.53 15.07 18.18
CA GLU A 377 -31.99 16.46 18.32
C GLU A 377 -33.27 16.77 17.50
N GLY A 378 -33.75 15.85 16.67
CA GLY A 378 -34.91 16.05 15.80
C GLY A 378 -34.66 16.98 14.60
N ARG A 379 -33.41 17.33 14.32
CA ARG A 379 -33.01 18.20 13.20
C ARG A 379 -33.01 17.49 11.86
N VAL A 380 -32.78 16.18 11.88
CA VAL A 380 -32.85 15.33 10.69
C VAL A 380 -33.87 14.21 10.92
N ARG A 381 -34.77 14.01 9.96
CA ARG A 381 -35.69 12.87 9.94
C ARG A 381 -35.13 11.74 9.07
N PRO A 382 -34.68 10.61 9.64
CA PRO A 382 -34.26 9.46 8.85
C PRO A 382 -35.48 8.67 8.38
N ILE A 383 -35.48 8.29 7.11
CA ILE A 383 -36.45 7.38 6.50
C ILE A 383 -35.62 6.23 5.94
N LEU A 384 -35.56 5.14 6.70
CA LEU A 384 -34.72 3.99 6.41
C LEU A 384 -35.56 2.87 5.80
N SER A 385 -34.90 1.93 5.12
CA SER A 385 -35.58 0.90 4.33
C SER A 385 -36.60 1.51 3.35
N SER A 386 -36.24 2.62 2.70
CA SER A 386 -37.12 3.37 1.81
C SER A 386 -36.54 3.63 0.41
N GLU A 387 -37.42 3.66 -0.57
CA GLU A 387 -37.11 3.92 -1.98
C GLU A 387 -38.04 4.99 -2.56
N VAL A 388 -37.49 5.97 -3.26
CA VAL A 388 -38.27 7.03 -3.92
C VAL A 388 -38.82 6.48 -5.24
N THR A 389 -40.14 6.38 -5.35
CA THR A 389 -40.80 5.81 -6.55
C THR A 389 -41.33 6.86 -7.50
N ALA A 390 -41.62 8.07 -7.02
CA ALA A 390 -41.99 9.22 -7.85
C ALA A 390 -41.70 10.56 -7.15
N VAL A 391 -41.39 11.59 -7.95
CA VAL A 391 -41.27 12.98 -7.53
C VAL A 391 -42.42 13.79 -8.14
N GLU A 392 -43.23 14.38 -7.29
CA GLU A 392 -44.37 15.22 -7.65
C GLU A 392 -44.13 16.68 -7.26
N GLU A 393 -45.07 17.56 -7.63
CA GLU A 393 -45.04 18.96 -7.22
C GLU A 393 -45.26 19.06 -5.71
N GLY A 394 -44.29 19.59 -4.96
CA GLY A 394 -44.37 19.73 -3.50
C GLY A 394 -44.31 18.44 -2.65
N MET A 395 -44.18 17.25 -3.25
CA MET A 395 -44.02 15.99 -2.50
C MET A 395 -43.27 14.89 -3.27
N VAL A 396 -42.86 13.84 -2.57
CA VAL A 396 -42.37 12.57 -3.16
C VAL A 396 -43.21 11.39 -2.69
N ARG A 397 -43.25 10.33 -3.50
CA ARG A 397 -43.72 9.01 -3.11
C ARG A 397 -42.56 8.12 -2.72
N LEU A 398 -42.74 7.41 -1.60
CA LEU A 398 -41.75 6.53 -1.03
C LEU A 398 -42.37 5.15 -0.85
N LYS A 399 -41.65 4.09 -1.22
CA LYS A 399 -41.96 2.73 -0.79
C LYS A 399 -41.17 2.45 0.48
N THR A 400 -41.85 2.06 1.56
CA THR A 400 -41.26 1.73 2.86
C THR A 400 -41.68 0.31 3.27
N LYS A 401 -41.14 -0.20 4.39
CA LYS A 401 -41.59 -1.48 4.95
C LYS A 401 -43.09 -1.47 5.34
N GLU A 402 -43.63 -0.31 5.65
CA GLU A 402 -45.04 -0.11 6.04
C GLU A 402 -45.98 0.06 4.84
N GLY A 403 -45.44 0.07 3.62
CA GLY A 403 -46.18 0.28 2.37
C GLY A 403 -45.78 1.57 1.64
N GLU A 404 -46.67 2.03 0.76
CA GLU A 404 -46.47 3.30 0.04
C GLU A 404 -46.79 4.50 0.93
N GLY A 405 -45.88 5.45 0.98
CA GLY A 405 -45.99 6.69 1.75
C GLY A 405 -45.78 7.94 0.88
N ARG A 406 -46.17 9.09 1.42
CA ARG A 406 -45.98 10.41 0.79
C ARG A 406 -45.23 11.32 1.75
N LEU A 407 -44.25 12.05 1.23
CA LEU A 407 -43.48 13.03 2.01
C LEU A 407 -43.52 14.40 1.32
N LYS A 408 -44.02 15.42 2.00
CA LYS A 408 -43.98 16.81 1.52
C LYS A 408 -42.53 17.31 1.49
N ASN A 409 -42.11 17.87 0.37
CA ASN A 409 -40.78 18.43 0.19
C ASN A 409 -40.77 19.53 -0.87
N ASP A 410 -39.87 20.49 -0.70
CA ASP A 410 -39.65 21.57 -1.65
C ASP A 410 -38.51 21.22 -2.61
N HIS A 411 -37.48 20.52 -2.11
CA HIS A 411 -36.31 20.09 -2.90
C HIS A 411 -35.95 18.63 -2.65
N VAL A 412 -35.33 17.99 -3.64
CA VAL A 412 -34.72 16.66 -3.54
C VAL A 412 -33.24 16.79 -3.90
N ILE A 413 -32.34 16.35 -3.03
CA ILE A 413 -30.91 16.24 -3.32
C ILE A 413 -30.54 14.77 -3.43
N VAL A 414 -30.18 14.34 -4.64
CA VAL A 414 -29.82 12.97 -4.96
C VAL A 414 -28.31 12.78 -4.81
N ALA A 415 -27.90 11.98 -3.82
CA ALA A 415 -26.49 11.75 -3.50
C ALA A 415 -26.17 10.23 -3.48
N ILE A 416 -26.48 9.54 -4.59
CA ILE A 416 -26.37 8.07 -4.69
C ILE A 416 -25.10 7.57 -5.43
N GLY A 417 -24.24 8.47 -5.89
CA GLY A 417 -22.95 8.17 -6.54
C GLY A 417 -22.85 8.68 -7.98
N GLY A 418 -21.74 8.39 -8.66
CA GLY A 418 -21.55 8.65 -10.11
C GLY A 418 -21.46 7.35 -10.91
N GLU A 419 -21.63 7.46 -12.23
CA GLU A 419 -21.42 6.38 -13.19
C GLU A 419 -20.22 6.67 -14.09
N LEU A 420 -19.47 5.62 -14.41
CA LEU A 420 -18.45 5.71 -15.45
C LEU A 420 -19.16 5.95 -16.79
N PRO A 421 -18.75 6.92 -17.63
CA PRO A 421 -19.38 7.17 -18.92
C PRO A 421 -18.96 6.09 -19.93
N THR A 422 -19.42 4.86 -19.70
CA THR A 422 -18.97 3.67 -20.42
C THR A 422 -19.23 3.76 -21.92
N ASP A 423 -20.36 4.34 -22.29
CA ASP A 423 -20.78 4.43 -23.69
C ASP A 423 -19.91 5.42 -24.46
N PHE A 424 -19.58 6.55 -23.83
CA PHE A 424 -18.62 7.51 -24.40
C PHE A 424 -17.22 6.89 -24.56
N LEU A 425 -16.72 6.19 -23.54
CA LEU A 425 -15.41 5.54 -23.60
C LEU A 425 -15.35 4.47 -24.70
N LYS A 426 -16.37 3.61 -24.78
CA LYS A 426 -16.49 2.60 -25.84
C LYS A 426 -16.59 3.22 -27.22
N ALA A 427 -17.39 4.28 -27.39
CA ALA A 427 -17.47 5.02 -28.64
C ALA A 427 -16.14 5.67 -29.04
N CYS A 428 -15.31 6.06 -28.06
CA CYS A 428 -13.96 6.53 -28.30
C CYS A 428 -12.97 5.40 -28.63
N GLY A 429 -13.36 4.12 -28.57
CA GLY A 429 -12.50 2.95 -28.78
C GLY A 429 -11.70 2.51 -27.54
N VAL A 430 -12.10 2.95 -26.35
CA VAL A 430 -11.45 2.59 -25.08
C VAL A 430 -12.16 1.38 -24.45
N ASP A 431 -11.39 0.32 -24.22
CA ASP A 431 -11.85 -0.93 -23.63
C ASP A 431 -12.03 -0.78 -22.12
N ILE A 432 -13.13 -1.34 -21.62
CA ILE A 432 -13.46 -1.34 -20.20
C ILE A 432 -13.29 -2.76 -19.67
N LYS A 433 -12.56 -2.89 -18.57
CA LYS A 433 -12.41 -4.15 -17.84
C LYS A 433 -13.03 -4.01 -16.45
N LYS A 434 -13.74 -5.06 -16.04
CA LYS A 434 -14.20 -5.20 -14.66
C LYS A 434 -13.11 -5.86 -13.82
N TYR A 435 -12.58 -5.14 -12.85
CA TYR A 435 -11.57 -5.65 -11.91
C TYR A 435 -12.26 -6.22 -10.67
N ARG A 436 -11.83 -7.41 -10.21
CA ARG A 436 -12.41 -8.12 -9.05
C ARG A 436 -11.34 -8.49 -8.00
N GLY A 437 -10.61 -7.51 -7.49
CA GLY A 437 -9.49 -7.75 -6.57
C GLY A 437 -8.16 -7.98 -7.28
N GLU A 438 -8.10 -7.62 -8.57
CA GLU A 438 -6.89 -7.69 -9.36
C GLU A 438 -6.10 -6.37 -9.22
N GLU A 439 -4.78 -6.49 -9.25
CA GLU A 439 -3.91 -5.36 -9.53
C GLU A 439 -4.26 -4.81 -10.93
N LYS A 440 -4.11 -3.49 -11.11
CA LYS A 440 -4.11 -2.93 -12.46
C LYS A 440 -2.80 -3.32 -13.14
N VAL A 441 -2.76 -4.52 -13.70
CA VAL A 441 -1.62 -4.96 -14.53
C VAL A 441 -1.69 -4.17 -15.81
N ALA A 442 -0.73 -3.27 -16.01
CA ALA A 442 -0.57 -2.55 -17.26
C ALA A 442 -0.51 -3.55 -18.42
N VAL A 443 -1.33 -3.35 -19.45
CA VAL A 443 -1.26 -4.15 -20.67
C VAL A 443 0.12 -3.95 -21.27
N LYS A 444 1.01 -4.94 -21.12
CA LYS A 444 2.39 -4.84 -21.59
C LYS A 444 2.41 -4.98 -23.11
N LYS A 445 2.29 -3.87 -23.84
CA LYS A 445 2.52 -3.84 -25.28
C LYS A 445 3.97 -4.30 -25.57
N ARG A 446 4.19 -5.06 -26.64
CA ARG A 446 5.55 -5.43 -27.09
C ARG A 446 6.35 -4.14 -27.32
N GLY A 447 7.51 -4.02 -26.67
CA GLY A 447 8.36 -2.80 -26.73
C GLY A 447 8.03 -1.71 -25.71
N ALA A 448 7.09 -1.94 -24.77
CA ALA A 448 6.75 -0.96 -23.74
C ALA A 448 7.95 -0.58 -22.85
N ALA A 449 8.01 0.70 -22.47
CA ALA A 449 8.99 1.21 -21.52
C ALA A 449 8.89 0.48 -20.16
N PRO A 450 10.00 0.34 -19.42
CA PRO A 450 9.98 -0.35 -18.13
C PRO A 450 9.07 0.36 -17.13
N THR A 451 8.31 -0.42 -16.37
CA THR A 451 7.34 0.08 -15.40
C THR A 451 8.03 0.83 -14.26
N LYS A 452 7.31 1.70 -13.54
CA LYS A 452 7.88 2.40 -12.37
C LYS A 452 8.44 1.42 -11.33
N HIS A 453 7.77 0.30 -11.09
CA HIS A 453 8.23 -0.75 -10.19
C HIS A 453 9.49 -1.44 -10.72
N GLU A 454 9.57 -1.71 -12.02
CA GLU A 454 10.77 -2.28 -12.66
C GLU A 454 11.96 -1.32 -12.57
N VAL A 455 11.74 -0.02 -12.80
CA VAL A 455 12.77 1.03 -12.66
C VAL A 455 13.25 1.12 -11.21
N GLU A 456 12.34 1.15 -10.23
CA GLU A 456 12.72 1.20 -8.81
C GLU A 456 13.48 -0.07 -8.39
N ALA A 457 13.03 -1.25 -8.82
CA ALA A 457 13.72 -2.51 -8.56
C ALA A 457 15.13 -2.53 -9.17
N ARG A 458 15.28 -2.03 -10.41
CA ARG A 458 16.57 -1.91 -11.09
C ARG A 458 17.49 -0.93 -10.39
N THR A 459 16.99 0.25 -10.00
CA THR A 459 17.74 1.27 -9.23
C THR A 459 18.20 0.71 -7.89
N ARG A 460 17.31 0.03 -7.15
CA ARG A 460 17.67 -0.63 -5.88
C ARG A 460 18.73 -1.71 -6.07
N ARG A 461 18.63 -2.53 -7.13
CA ARG A 461 19.63 -3.56 -7.46
C ARG A 461 20.98 -2.92 -7.81
N ARG A 462 21.00 -1.88 -8.64
CA ARG A 462 22.23 -1.14 -8.98
C ARG A 462 22.87 -0.51 -7.75
N LEU A 463 22.08 0.12 -6.89
CA LEU A 463 22.57 0.67 -5.63
C LEU A 463 23.16 -0.41 -4.73
N ALA A 464 22.48 -1.56 -4.57
CA ALA A 464 22.98 -2.66 -3.76
C ALA A 464 24.32 -3.19 -4.30
N ILE A 465 24.44 -3.36 -5.61
CA ILE A 465 25.70 -3.78 -6.26
C ILE A 465 26.79 -2.74 -6.01
N ALA A 466 26.51 -1.45 -6.28
CA ALA A 466 27.47 -0.36 -6.08
C ALA A 466 27.96 -0.28 -4.62
N LEU A 467 27.05 -0.36 -3.64
CA LEU A 467 27.40 -0.38 -2.23
C LEU A 467 28.28 -1.58 -1.88
N MET A 468 27.94 -2.79 -2.33
CA MET A 468 28.75 -3.98 -2.07
C MET A 468 30.12 -3.93 -2.75
N THR A 469 30.23 -3.36 -3.95
CA THR A 469 31.50 -3.13 -4.64
C THR A 469 32.36 -2.13 -3.87
N ILE A 470 31.79 -1.01 -3.42
CA ILE A 470 32.50 -0.02 -2.60
C ILE A 470 32.95 -0.65 -1.28
N GLY A 471 32.07 -1.36 -0.59
CA GLY A 471 32.40 -2.06 0.66
C GLY A 471 33.50 -3.09 0.49
N GLY A 472 33.46 -3.88 -0.59
CA GLY A 472 34.53 -4.82 -0.95
C GLY A 472 35.86 -4.11 -1.23
N GLY A 473 35.83 -2.98 -1.94
CA GLY A 473 37.00 -2.15 -2.18
C GLY A 473 37.62 -1.57 -0.90
N VAL A 474 36.78 -1.12 0.05
CA VAL A 474 37.25 -0.65 1.37
C VAL A 474 37.92 -1.79 2.15
N LEU A 475 37.30 -2.98 2.20
CA LEU A 475 37.89 -4.14 2.89
C LEU A 475 39.20 -4.58 2.25
N LEU A 476 39.28 -4.58 0.91
CA LEU A 476 40.51 -4.87 0.19
C LEU A 476 41.59 -3.82 0.50
N GLY A 477 41.25 -2.54 0.49
CA GLY A 477 42.18 -1.47 0.84
C GLY A 477 42.71 -1.59 2.26
N LEU A 478 41.85 -1.90 3.24
CA LEU A 478 42.26 -2.15 4.63
C LEU A 478 43.18 -3.37 4.76
N LEU A 479 42.90 -4.43 3.99
CA LEU A 479 43.75 -5.62 3.95
C LEU A 479 45.12 -5.30 3.35
N LEU A 480 45.17 -4.59 2.21
CA LEU A 480 46.43 -4.22 1.53
C LEU A 480 47.32 -3.32 2.39
N VAL A 481 46.73 -2.37 3.13
CA VAL A 481 47.50 -1.45 4.01
C VAL A 481 48.17 -2.19 5.17
N GLY A 482 47.58 -3.30 5.64
CA GLY A 482 48.08 -4.02 6.81
C GLY A 482 48.34 -5.49 6.55
N GLU A 483 48.58 -5.90 5.30
CA GLU A 483 48.71 -7.31 4.91
C GLU A 483 49.79 -8.01 5.75
N GLU A 484 50.97 -7.40 5.80
CA GLU A 484 52.13 -7.86 6.57
C GLU A 484 51.90 -7.87 8.09
N TYR A 485 50.86 -7.20 8.58
CA TYR A 485 50.54 -7.11 10.01
C TYR A 485 49.39 -8.04 10.41
N TYR A 486 48.26 -7.99 9.69
CA TYR A 486 47.07 -8.76 10.01
C TYR A 486 47.21 -10.25 9.71
N LEU A 487 48.11 -10.63 8.79
CA LEU A 487 48.39 -12.05 8.49
C LEU A 487 49.37 -12.70 9.47
N LEU A 488 50.13 -11.91 10.23
CA LEU A 488 51.02 -12.46 11.26
C LEU A 488 50.23 -13.12 12.40
N PRO A 489 50.77 -14.18 13.03
CA PRO A 489 50.28 -14.69 14.31
C PRO A 489 50.18 -13.57 15.36
N SER A 490 49.19 -13.65 16.26
CA SER A 490 48.88 -12.56 17.19
C SER A 490 50.02 -12.21 18.16
N ASP A 491 50.84 -13.19 18.49
CA ASP A 491 52.04 -13.11 19.33
C ASP A 491 53.23 -12.44 18.62
N GLU A 492 53.34 -12.58 17.30
CA GLU A 492 54.41 -11.96 16.50
C GLU A 492 54.12 -10.49 16.12
N ARG A 493 52.83 -10.09 16.14
CA ARG A 493 52.41 -8.74 15.75
C ARG A 493 53.01 -7.61 16.57
N ALA A 494 53.33 -7.85 17.84
CA ALA A 494 53.93 -6.81 18.69
C ALA A 494 55.33 -6.40 18.21
N ALA A 495 56.05 -7.30 17.52
CA ALA A 495 57.37 -7.05 16.97
C ALA A 495 57.34 -6.49 15.53
N ALA A 496 56.16 -6.45 14.90
CA ALA A 496 56.03 -5.99 13.52
C ALA A 496 56.27 -4.46 13.41
N PRO A 497 56.95 -3.97 12.37
CA PRO A 497 57.21 -2.53 12.19
C PRO A 497 55.94 -1.67 12.15
N LEU A 498 54.83 -2.23 11.66
CA LEU A 498 53.54 -1.55 11.54
C LEU A 498 52.69 -1.60 12.83
N HIS A 499 53.18 -2.23 13.91
CA HIS A 499 52.39 -2.43 15.14
C HIS A 499 51.89 -1.13 15.75
N GLU A 500 52.77 -0.13 15.93
CA GLU A 500 52.41 1.15 16.55
C GLU A 500 51.34 1.92 15.75
N PHE A 501 51.32 1.73 14.43
CA PHE A 501 50.37 2.37 13.54
C PHE A 501 49.02 1.62 13.49
N LEU A 502 49.05 0.28 13.37
CA LEU A 502 47.88 -0.56 13.09
C LEU A 502 47.24 -1.19 14.34
N LYS A 503 47.88 -1.15 15.52
CA LYS A 503 47.26 -1.61 16.76
C LYS A 503 45.97 -0.81 17.07
N PRO A 504 45.04 -1.33 17.90
CA PRO A 504 43.77 -0.66 18.17
C PRO A 504 43.87 0.77 18.70
N ALA A 505 44.92 1.07 19.47
CA ALA A 505 45.24 2.40 19.99
C ALA A 505 46.14 3.24 19.06
N GLY A 506 46.65 2.64 17.98
CA GLY A 506 47.47 3.33 16.98
C GLY A 506 46.63 4.26 16.12
N LEU A 507 47.28 5.23 15.46
CA LEU A 507 46.60 6.27 14.68
C LEU A 507 45.65 5.69 13.63
N TRP A 508 46.07 4.65 12.91
CA TRP A 508 45.25 4.00 11.89
C TRP A 508 44.14 3.15 12.52
N GLY A 509 44.50 2.27 13.45
CA GLY A 509 43.54 1.39 14.13
C GLY A 509 42.42 2.19 14.78
N HIS A 510 42.75 3.22 15.55
CA HIS A 510 41.78 4.10 16.22
C HIS A 510 40.95 4.90 15.21
N GLY A 511 41.56 5.46 14.16
CA GLY A 511 40.84 6.19 13.11
C GLY A 511 39.83 5.33 12.35
N VAL A 512 40.20 4.09 12.00
CA VAL A 512 39.27 3.11 11.42
C VAL A 512 38.13 2.81 12.40
N GLY A 513 38.41 2.70 13.70
CA GLY A 513 37.40 2.47 14.75
C GLY A 513 36.37 3.60 14.84
N VAL A 514 36.81 4.86 14.85
CA VAL A 514 35.94 6.04 14.87
C VAL A 514 35.09 6.10 13.60
N ALA A 515 35.70 5.93 12.43
CA ALA A 515 34.99 5.96 11.16
C ALA A 515 33.94 4.83 11.07
N ALA A 516 34.31 3.61 11.44
CA ALA A 516 33.43 2.45 11.36
C ALA A 516 32.28 2.52 12.37
N THR A 517 32.55 3.00 13.59
CA THR A 517 31.51 3.23 14.62
C THR A 517 30.54 4.34 14.17
N THR A 518 31.05 5.43 13.61
CA THR A 518 30.22 6.50 13.04
C THR A 518 29.33 5.97 11.90
N PHE A 519 29.92 5.18 11.01
CA PHE A 519 29.19 4.55 9.92
C PHE A 519 28.13 3.56 10.42
N MET A 520 28.43 2.78 11.45
CA MET A 520 27.49 1.88 12.10
C MET A 520 26.31 2.61 12.75
N LEU A 521 26.53 3.79 13.33
CA LEU A 521 25.43 4.61 13.86
C LEU A 521 24.45 5.06 12.75
N ALA A 522 24.91 5.17 11.50
CA ALA A 522 24.03 5.43 10.36
C ALA A 522 22.98 4.32 10.15
N ASN A 523 23.18 3.12 10.73
CA ASN A 523 22.21 2.03 10.69
C ASN A 523 20.87 2.40 11.35
N PHE A 524 20.88 3.33 12.32
CA PHE A 524 19.68 3.84 13.00
C PHE A 524 18.88 4.85 12.17
N LEU A 525 19.43 5.36 11.07
CA LEU A 525 18.72 6.26 10.16
C LEU A 525 17.45 5.60 9.59
N TYR A 526 17.46 4.27 9.40
CA TYR A 526 16.26 3.52 9.01
C TYR A 526 15.14 3.61 10.05
N ALA A 527 15.47 3.43 11.33
CA ALA A 527 14.51 3.54 12.42
C ALA A 527 14.04 4.99 12.61
N LEU A 528 14.94 5.96 12.46
CA LEU A 528 14.63 7.38 12.55
C LEU A 528 13.70 7.82 11.42
N ARG A 529 13.97 7.37 10.18
CA ARG A 529 13.14 7.59 9.00
C ARG A 529 11.70 7.07 9.16
N LYS A 530 11.49 6.03 9.96
CA LYS A 530 10.14 5.52 10.28
C LYS A 530 9.37 6.44 11.23
N ARG A 531 10.06 7.19 12.08
CA ARG A 531 9.47 8.03 13.12
C ARG A 531 9.36 9.50 12.70
N TRP A 532 10.31 10.01 11.93
CA TRP A 532 10.42 11.42 11.62
C TRP A 532 9.99 11.74 10.18
N GLY A 533 9.05 12.68 10.05
CA GLY A 533 8.47 13.09 8.76
C GLY A 533 9.48 13.75 7.81
N ALA A 534 10.48 14.47 8.31
CA ALA A 534 11.45 15.21 7.49
C ALA A 534 12.31 14.32 6.58
N LEU A 535 12.55 13.07 6.99
CA LEU A 535 13.31 12.10 6.20
C LEU A 535 12.43 11.41 5.13
N LYS A 536 11.10 11.65 5.13
CA LYS A 536 10.17 11.10 4.14
C LYS A 536 10.35 11.79 2.78
N GLY A 537 10.47 11.00 1.72
CA GLY A 537 10.37 11.48 0.33
C GLY A 537 11.63 11.39 -0.53
N ARG A 538 12.85 11.23 0.04
CA ARG A 538 14.09 11.18 -0.77
C ARG A 538 14.38 9.81 -1.41
N TYR A 539 14.10 8.72 -0.68
CA TYR A 539 14.21 7.34 -1.15
C TYR A 539 13.09 6.47 -0.55
N SER A 540 12.74 5.37 -1.23
CA SER A 540 11.73 4.43 -0.73
C SER A 540 12.21 3.68 0.52
N ILE A 541 11.27 3.25 1.37
CA ILE A 541 11.61 2.55 2.61
C ILE A 541 12.36 1.24 2.35
N ARG A 542 12.15 0.62 1.18
CA ARG A 542 12.87 -0.58 0.73
C ARG A 542 14.34 -0.27 0.48
N THR A 543 14.65 0.88 -0.12
CA THR A 543 16.03 1.37 -0.31
C THR A 543 16.71 1.66 1.02
N TRP A 544 16.01 2.28 1.98
CA TRP A 544 16.54 2.46 3.34
C TRP A 544 16.82 1.15 4.05
N LEU A 545 15.96 0.13 3.86
CA LEU A 545 16.20 -1.21 4.39
C LEU A 545 17.45 -1.86 3.75
N THR A 546 17.65 -1.70 2.44
CA THR A 546 18.89 -2.16 1.77
C THR A 546 20.11 -1.49 2.38
N PHE A 547 20.07 -0.18 2.61
CA PHE A 547 21.16 0.55 3.25
C PHE A 547 21.42 0.06 4.69
N HIS A 548 20.37 -0.13 5.50
CA HIS A 548 20.48 -0.72 6.85
C HIS A 548 21.14 -2.10 6.82
N GLN A 549 20.76 -2.97 5.88
CA GLN A 549 21.39 -4.28 5.73
C GLN A 549 22.86 -4.16 5.33
N PHE A 550 23.20 -3.24 4.43
CA PHE A 550 24.58 -3.00 4.01
C PHE A 550 25.45 -2.52 5.17
N VAL A 551 25.04 -1.47 5.88
CA VAL A 551 25.75 -0.94 7.05
C VAL A 551 25.89 -2.02 8.12
N GLY A 552 24.79 -2.73 8.42
CA GLY A 552 24.80 -3.80 9.41
C GLY A 552 25.78 -4.92 9.11
N VAL A 553 26.00 -5.28 7.84
CA VAL A 553 26.98 -6.31 7.45
C VAL A 553 28.39 -5.76 7.34
N MET A 554 28.58 -4.55 6.80
CA MET A 554 29.92 -4.00 6.53
C MET A 554 30.59 -3.40 7.77
N SER A 555 29.84 -2.76 8.66
CA SER A 555 30.41 -2.14 9.87
C SER A 555 31.20 -3.13 10.73
N PRO A 556 30.68 -4.34 11.07
CA PRO A 556 31.47 -5.34 11.80
C PRO A 556 32.76 -5.75 11.09
N LEU A 557 32.71 -5.90 9.76
CA LEU A 557 33.88 -6.30 8.98
C LEU A 557 34.98 -5.24 9.03
N VAL A 558 34.61 -3.97 8.98
CA VAL A 558 35.56 -2.85 9.10
C VAL A 558 36.05 -2.69 10.55
N ILE A 559 35.17 -2.84 11.55
CA ILE A 559 35.54 -2.80 12.98
C ILE A 559 36.54 -3.92 13.33
N ALA A 560 36.53 -5.05 12.61
CA ALA A 560 37.54 -6.10 12.75
C ALA A 560 38.98 -5.58 12.59
N PHE A 561 39.20 -4.70 11.63
CA PHE A 561 40.50 -4.09 11.38
C PHE A 561 40.91 -3.13 12.50
N HIS A 562 39.97 -2.35 13.07
CA HIS A 562 40.23 -1.54 14.27
C HIS A 562 40.72 -2.41 15.44
N ALA A 563 40.09 -3.56 15.65
CA ALA A 563 40.45 -4.48 16.72
C ALA A 563 41.68 -5.35 16.40
N ALA A 564 42.29 -5.18 15.22
CA ALA A 564 43.29 -6.09 14.66
C ALA A 564 42.87 -7.58 14.76
N PHE A 565 41.57 -7.87 14.62
CA PHE A 565 40.99 -9.20 14.78
C PHE A 565 41.19 -9.85 16.18
N LEU A 566 41.44 -9.03 17.21
CA LEU A 566 41.66 -9.47 18.59
C LEU A 566 40.58 -8.93 19.53
N ALA A 567 40.25 -9.69 20.56
CA ALA A 567 39.43 -9.24 21.68
C ALA A 567 40.31 -9.11 22.92
N SER A 568 40.89 -7.92 23.11
CA SER A 568 41.91 -7.67 24.14
C SER A 568 41.37 -7.63 25.58
N ASN A 569 40.05 -7.49 25.76
CA ASN A 569 39.42 -7.49 27.06
C ASN A 569 37.99 -8.06 27.00
N LEU A 570 37.42 -8.33 28.18
CA LEU A 570 36.10 -8.94 28.33
C LEU A 570 35.00 -8.07 27.69
N LEU A 571 35.09 -6.73 27.81
CA LEU A 571 34.11 -5.81 27.22
C LEU A 571 34.15 -5.84 25.68
N ALA A 572 35.34 -5.89 25.08
CA ALA A 572 35.54 -6.03 23.65
C ALA A 572 35.00 -7.38 23.15
N LEU A 573 35.23 -8.47 23.89
CA LEU A 573 34.68 -9.79 23.58
C LEU A 573 33.15 -9.78 23.59
N TRP A 574 32.51 -9.20 24.62
CA TRP A 574 31.05 -9.09 24.69
C TRP A 574 30.48 -8.20 23.58
N THR A 575 31.20 -7.14 23.21
CA THR A 575 30.81 -6.25 22.11
C THR A 575 30.87 -6.98 20.77
N TRP A 576 31.92 -7.76 20.53
CA TRP A 576 32.05 -8.66 19.37
C TRP A 576 30.95 -9.71 19.30
N ALA A 577 30.68 -10.38 20.42
CA ALA A 577 29.63 -11.39 20.50
C ALA A 577 28.25 -10.79 20.23
N ALA A 578 27.93 -9.64 20.83
CA ALA A 578 26.67 -8.94 20.61
C ALA A 578 26.52 -8.50 19.16
N LEU A 579 27.58 -7.95 18.55
CA LEU A 579 27.60 -7.55 17.15
C LEU A 579 27.38 -8.76 16.23
N ALA A 580 28.10 -9.86 16.43
CA ALA A 580 27.95 -11.08 15.65
C ALA A 580 26.52 -11.65 15.74
N VAL A 581 25.92 -11.65 16.94
CA VAL A 581 24.53 -12.09 17.14
C VAL A 581 23.53 -11.17 16.44
N VAL A 582 23.67 -9.84 16.56
CA VAL A 582 22.77 -8.88 15.88
C VAL A 582 22.87 -9.02 14.37
N VAL A 583 24.08 -9.13 13.82
CA VAL A 583 24.32 -9.31 12.38
C VAL A 583 23.77 -10.66 11.91
N GLY A 584 24.08 -11.73 12.64
CA GLY A 584 23.60 -13.09 12.34
C GLY A 584 22.08 -13.16 12.35
N THR A 585 21.42 -12.57 13.36
CA THR A 585 19.96 -12.48 13.40
C THR A 585 19.41 -11.63 12.25
N GLY A 586 20.08 -10.54 11.87
CA GLY A 586 19.69 -9.69 10.72
C GLY A 586 19.76 -10.44 9.38
N VAL A 587 20.87 -11.14 9.11
CA VAL A 587 21.09 -11.97 7.91
C VAL A 587 20.12 -13.15 7.89
N PHE A 588 19.92 -13.82 9.02
CA PHE A 588 18.95 -14.90 9.18
C PHE A 588 17.53 -14.44 8.82
N GLY A 589 17.13 -13.25 9.26
CA GLY A 589 15.86 -12.64 8.86
C GLY A 589 15.74 -12.53 7.34
N ARG A 590 16.78 -12.03 6.64
CA ARG A 590 16.81 -11.95 5.18
C ARG A 590 16.72 -13.32 4.49
N PHE A 591 17.42 -14.31 5.01
CA PHE A 591 17.44 -15.66 4.45
C PHE A 591 16.07 -16.34 4.60
N LEU A 592 15.43 -16.22 5.77
CA LEU A 592 14.06 -16.70 6.00
C LEU A 592 13.04 -16.16 4.99
N PHE A 593 13.17 -14.91 4.54
CA PHE A 593 12.30 -14.35 3.48
C PHE A 593 12.48 -15.02 2.11
N GLY A 594 13.64 -15.61 1.84
CA GLY A 594 13.89 -16.36 0.61
C GLY A 594 13.26 -17.76 0.57
N PHE A 595 12.85 -18.31 1.72
CA PHE A 595 12.25 -19.65 1.82
C PHE A 595 10.73 -19.67 1.70
N VAL A 596 10.08 -18.51 1.63
CA VAL A 596 8.64 -18.44 1.36
C VAL A 596 8.42 -18.93 -0.08
N PRO A 597 7.72 -20.06 -0.30
CA PRO A 597 7.50 -20.59 -1.63
C PRO A 597 6.83 -19.54 -2.54
N ALA A 598 7.54 -19.14 -3.60
CA ALA A 598 6.97 -18.40 -4.71
C ALA A 598 6.87 -19.37 -5.90
N GLN A 599 5.65 -19.65 -6.36
CA GLN A 599 5.45 -20.32 -7.65
C GLN A 599 5.12 -19.26 -8.70
N ALA A 600 5.85 -19.27 -9.82
CA ALA A 600 5.68 -18.31 -10.92
C ALA A 600 5.73 -16.82 -10.49
N GLY A 601 6.55 -16.48 -9.49
CA GLY A 601 6.69 -15.11 -9.00
C GLY A 601 5.49 -14.59 -8.18
N HIS A 602 4.50 -15.45 -7.88
CA HIS A 602 3.43 -15.18 -6.93
C HIS A 602 3.67 -15.98 -5.65
N VAL A 603 3.64 -15.29 -4.52
CA VAL A 603 3.59 -15.91 -3.20
C VAL A 603 2.15 -16.39 -3.02
N LEU A 604 1.96 -17.70 -2.89
CA LEU A 604 0.64 -18.31 -2.72
C LEU A 604 0.07 -17.86 -1.38
N ALA A 605 -1.00 -17.07 -1.41
CA ALA A 605 -1.67 -16.63 -0.20
C ALA A 605 -2.25 -17.84 0.56
N LEU A 606 -2.14 -17.87 1.89
CA LEU A 606 -2.72 -18.93 2.72
C LEU A 606 -4.21 -19.22 2.43
N SER A 607 -4.98 -18.21 2.03
CA SER A 607 -6.37 -18.35 1.62
C SER A 607 -6.54 -19.17 0.34
N GLU A 608 -5.65 -18.98 -0.63
CA GLU A 608 -5.63 -19.72 -1.90
C GLU A 608 -5.23 -21.17 -1.68
N VAL A 609 -4.25 -21.42 -0.79
CA VAL A 609 -3.90 -22.78 -0.35
C VAL A 609 -5.10 -23.44 0.35
N ARG A 610 -5.82 -22.73 1.21
CA ARG A 610 -7.03 -23.25 1.87
C ARG A 610 -8.17 -23.53 0.90
N GLN A 611 -8.42 -22.65 -0.07
CA GLN A 611 -9.43 -22.84 -1.09
C GLN A 611 -9.09 -24.05 -1.96
N ARG A 612 -7.83 -24.17 -2.38
CA ARG A 612 -7.34 -25.33 -3.14
C ARG A 612 -7.46 -26.62 -2.34
N LEU A 613 -7.20 -26.59 -1.03
CA LEU A 613 -7.44 -27.73 -0.14
C LEU A 613 -8.92 -28.12 -0.11
N GLN A 614 -9.85 -27.16 0.00
CA GLN A 614 -11.30 -27.44 -0.05
C GLN A 614 -11.74 -28.03 -1.41
N GLU A 615 -11.17 -27.53 -2.51
CA GLU A 615 -11.43 -28.08 -3.84
C GLU A 615 -10.91 -29.53 -3.98
N LEU A 616 -9.74 -29.82 -3.42
CA LEU A 616 -9.17 -31.17 -3.38
C LEU A 616 -10.00 -32.10 -2.50
N GLU A 617 -10.47 -31.65 -1.34
CA GLU A 617 -11.39 -32.42 -0.48
C GLU A 617 -12.65 -32.81 -1.26
N ARG A 618 -13.28 -31.84 -1.94
CA ARG A 618 -14.48 -32.09 -2.76
C ARG A 618 -14.23 -33.05 -3.92
N LYS A 619 -13.03 -33.03 -4.51
CA LYS A 619 -12.64 -33.96 -5.59
C LYS A 619 -12.40 -35.38 -5.10
N VAL A 620 -11.95 -35.55 -3.85
CA VAL A 620 -11.67 -36.86 -3.27
C VAL A 620 -12.95 -37.54 -2.80
N GLU A 621 -13.93 -36.77 -2.33
CA GLU A 621 -15.18 -37.29 -1.73
C GLU A 621 -15.88 -38.40 -2.54
N PRO A 622 -16.11 -38.27 -3.87
CA PRO A 622 -16.76 -39.32 -4.66
C PRO A 622 -15.96 -40.62 -4.68
N HIS A 623 -14.63 -40.52 -4.73
CA HIS A 623 -13.72 -41.66 -4.82
C HIS A 623 -13.54 -42.39 -3.47
N LEU A 624 -13.98 -41.80 -2.35
CA LEU A 624 -14.01 -42.47 -1.05
C LEU A 624 -15.11 -43.54 -0.97
N VAL A 625 -16.21 -43.35 -1.70
CA VAL A 625 -17.40 -44.22 -1.66
C VAL A 625 -17.27 -45.38 -2.65
N GLU A 626 -16.51 -45.19 -3.74
CA GLU A 626 -16.33 -46.18 -4.81
C GLU A 626 -15.30 -47.27 -4.50
N ALA A 627 -14.55 -47.14 -3.39
CA ALA A 627 -13.54 -48.12 -3.00
C ALA A 627 -14.16 -49.36 -2.34
N THR A 628 -13.65 -50.54 -2.67
CA THR A 628 -14.10 -51.83 -2.09
C THR A 628 -13.87 -51.92 -0.57
N ASN A 629 -12.92 -51.14 -0.04
CA ASN A 629 -12.70 -50.97 1.39
C ASN A 629 -12.73 -49.48 1.75
N ALA A 630 -13.94 -48.92 1.81
CA ALA A 630 -14.17 -47.51 2.08
C ALA A 630 -13.61 -47.03 3.44
N GLU A 631 -13.57 -47.91 4.45
CA GLU A 631 -13.06 -47.56 5.78
C GLU A 631 -11.55 -47.28 5.77
N LEU A 632 -10.76 -48.15 5.13
CA LEU A 632 -9.31 -47.96 4.98
C LEU A 632 -8.98 -46.71 4.16
N VAL A 633 -9.71 -46.48 3.06
CA VAL A 633 -9.47 -45.34 2.17
C VAL A 633 -9.86 -44.02 2.85
N ARG A 634 -10.93 -44.03 3.67
CA ARG A 634 -11.33 -42.89 4.50
C ARG A 634 -10.30 -42.61 5.60
N ASP A 635 -9.75 -43.62 6.26
CA ASP A 635 -8.67 -43.43 7.24
C ASP A 635 -7.41 -42.83 6.60
N LEU A 636 -7.06 -43.22 5.37
CA LEU A 636 -5.95 -42.60 4.63
C LEU A 636 -6.21 -41.15 4.28
N PHE A 637 -7.45 -40.80 3.92
CA PHE A 637 -7.86 -39.42 3.72
C PHE A 637 -7.79 -38.62 5.02
N ASP A 638 -8.29 -39.14 6.12
CA ASP A 638 -8.24 -38.49 7.44
C ASP A 638 -6.80 -38.29 7.91
N GLN A 639 -5.92 -39.27 7.69
CA GLN A 639 -4.49 -39.16 7.95
C GLN A 639 -3.82 -38.08 7.09
N ALA A 640 -4.16 -38.00 5.81
CA ALA A 640 -3.65 -36.96 4.90
C ALA A 640 -4.19 -35.57 5.25
N ASN A 641 -5.43 -35.50 5.76
CA ASN A 641 -6.13 -34.26 6.07
C ASN A 641 -5.85 -33.75 7.50
N ARG A 642 -5.24 -34.57 8.35
CA ARG A 642 -4.96 -34.22 9.74
C ARG A 642 -4.01 -33.02 9.83
N PRO A 643 -4.36 -31.98 10.62
CA PRO A 643 -3.46 -30.85 10.81
C PRO A 643 -2.19 -31.29 11.57
N PRO A 644 -1.00 -30.88 11.12
CA PRO A 644 0.25 -31.14 11.83
C PRO A 644 0.22 -30.55 13.25
N LYS A 645 0.64 -31.32 14.25
CA LYS A 645 0.61 -30.91 15.67
C LYS A 645 1.91 -30.29 16.18
N HIS A 646 2.87 -30.02 15.30
CA HIS A 646 4.24 -29.70 15.70
C HIS A 646 4.37 -28.28 16.28
N ARG A 647 4.97 -28.18 17.48
CA ARG A 647 5.33 -26.88 18.09
C ARG A 647 6.69 -26.34 17.61
N SER A 648 7.55 -27.20 17.05
CA SER A 648 8.90 -26.86 16.59
C SER A 648 9.04 -27.11 15.09
N LEU A 649 9.65 -26.17 14.36
CA LEU A 649 9.90 -26.27 12.91
C LEU A 649 10.80 -27.45 12.56
N LEU A 650 11.84 -27.69 13.36
CA LEU A 650 12.81 -28.76 13.08
C LEU A 650 12.15 -30.14 13.22
N ARG A 651 11.36 -30.30 14.29
CA ARG A 651 10.59 -31.51 14.56
C ARG A 651 9.54 -31.76 13.48
N ALA A 652 8.86 -30.69 13.04
CA ALA A 652 7.95 -30.75 11.91
C ALA A 652 8.65 -31.28 10.65
N VAL A 653 9.80 -30.73 10.27
CA VAL A 653 10.50 -31.16 9.05
C VAL A 653 10.92 -32.64 9.10
N VAL A 654 11.42 -33.11 10.26
CA VAL A 654 11.91 -34.48 10.41
C VAL A 654 10.77 -35.49 10.49
N GLU A 655 9.77 -35.26 11.36
CA GLU A 655 8.67 -36.19 11.57
C GLU A 655 7.74 -36.25 10.34
N GLU A 656 7.54 -35.13 9.65
CA GLU A 656 6.70 -35.08 8.45
C GLU A 656 7.35 -35.75 7.24
N ARG A 657 8.69 -35.76 7.14
CA ARG A 657 9.39 -36.58 6.14
C ARG A 657 9.14 -38.08 6.37
N GLY A 658 9.15 -38.52 7.63
CA GLY A 658 8.82 -39.90 8.00
C GLY A 658 7.36 -40.25 7.75
N ALA A 659 6.43 -39.40 8.20
CA ALA A 659 5.00 -39.57 8.00
C ALA A 659 4.63 -39.60 6.52
N ARG A 660 5.19 -38.71 5.70
CA ARG A 660 4.97 -38.68 4.26
C ARG A 660 5.42 -39.95 3.56
N ARG A 661 6.58 -40.51 3.94
CA ARG A 661 7.04 -41.81 3.40
C ARG A 661 6.08 -42.95 3.75
N LYS A 662 5.54 -42.97 4.98
CA LYS A 662 4.53 -43.96 5.40
C LYS A 662 3.22 -43.78 4.63
N LEU A 663 2.74 -42.54 4.52
CA LEU A 663 1.52 -42.19 3.78
C LEU A 663 1.63 -42.56 2.30
N THR A 664 2.74 -42.22 1.62
CA THR A 664 2.96 -42.61 0.22
C THR A 664 2.93 -44.12 0.05
N LYS A 665 3.56 -44.90 0.94
CA LYS A 665 3.49 -46.36 0.89
C LYS A 665 2.06 -46.88 1.07
N ALA A 666 1.30 -46.29 2.00
CA ALA A 666 -0.07 -46.68 2.27
C ALA A 666 -1.04 -46.33 1.12
N ILE A 667 -0.85 -45.17 0.47
CA ILE A 667 -1.60 -44.78 -0.74
C ILE A 667 -1.32 -45.74 -1.92
N HIS A 668 -0.08 -46.22 -2.07
CA HIS A 668 0.23 -47.22 -3.10
C HIS A 668 -0.35 -48.59 -2.75
N TYR A 669 -0.38 -48.98 -1.47
CA TYR A 669 -1.04 -50.20 -1.02
C TYR A 669 -2.55 -50.17 -1.32
N ALA A 670 -3.17 -49.00 -1.19
CA ALA A 670 -4.60 -48.79 -1.41
C ALA A 670 -5.05 -48.95 -2.87
N ALA A 671 -4.13 -48.98 -3.84
CA ALA A 671 -4.44 -49.15 -5.27
C ALA A 671 -5.33 -50.36 -5.57
N ARG A 672 -5.20 -51.44 -4.77
CA ARG A 672 -5.98 -52.68 -4.92
C ARG A 672 -7.47 -52.55 -4.61
N PHE A 673 -7.88 -51.47 -3.95
CA PHE A 673 -9.26 -51.25 -3.51
C PHE A 673 -10.03 -50.30 -4.42
N PHE A 674 -9.41 -49.82 -5.49
CA PHE A 674 -10.05 -48.96 -6.48
C PHE A 674 -10.52 -49.80 -7.69
N PRO A 675 -11.65 -49.41 -8.31
CA PRO A 675 -12.23 -50.15 -9.44
C PRO A 675 -11.33 -50.12 -10.68
N ASP A 676 -10.59 -49.02 -10.89
CA ASP A 676 -9.60 -48.91 -11.96
C ASP A 676 -8.42 -48.02 -11.56
N ARG A 677 -7.40 -48.04 -12.44
CA ARG A 677 -6.16 -47.28 -12.26
C ARG A 677 -6.38 -45.76 -12.33
N ALA A 678 -7.35 -45.28 -13.09
CA ALA A 678 -7.61 -43.85 -13.24
C ALA A 678 -8.17 -43.24 -11.95
N HIS A 679 -9.11 -43.92 -11.30
CA HIS A 679 -9.68 -43.51 -10.00
C HIS A 679 -8.60 -43.49 -8.91
N TRP A 680 -7.72 -44.50 -8.90
CA TRP A 680 -6.59 -44.53 -7.98
C TRP A 680 -5.58 -43.40 -8.24
N GLU A 681 -5.26 -43.09 -9.50
CA GLU A 681 -4.32 -42.01 -9.84
C GLU A 681 -4.83 -40.65 -9.40
N VAL A 682 -6.12 -40.37 -9.62
CA VAL A 682 -6.78 -39.15 -9.14
C VAL A 682 -6.76 -39.09 -7.60
N PHE A 683 -7.12 -40.18 -6.91
CA PHE A 683 -7.07 -40.26 -5.46
C PHE A 683 -5.66 -40.05 -4.91
N ARG A 684 -4.66 -40.74 -5.46
CA ARG A 684 -3.24 -40.64 -5.07
C ARG A 684 -2.74 -39.22 -5.19
N ASP A 685 -2.97 -38.59 -6.34
CA ASP A 685 -2.44 -37.26 -6.63
C ASP A 685 -3.12 -36.21 -5.75
N CYS A 686 -4.43 -36.32 -5.56
CA CYS A 686 -5.17 -35.44 -4.66
C CYS A 686 -4.72 -35.60 -3.19
N LEU A 687 -4.57 -36.83 -2.66
CA LEU A 687 -4.10 -37.04 -1.27
C LEU A 687 -2.66 -36.55 -1.06
N LEU A 688 -1.77 -36.79 -2.01
CA LEU A 688 -0.38 -36.32 -1.92
C LEU A 688 -0.29 -34.79 -2.02
N GLU A 689 -1.18 -34.15 -2.78
CA GLU A 689 -1.30 -32.69 -2.86
C GLU A 689 -1.93 -32.11 -1.58
N LEU A 690 -2.97 -32.75 -1.06
CA LEU A 690 -3.67 -32.36 0.16
C LEU A 690 -2.76 -32.44 1.40
N SER A 691 -2.02 -33.54 1.56
CA SER A 691 -1.01 -33.68 2.63
C SER A 691 0.09 -32.62 2.54
N ARG A 692 0.58 -32.31 1.32
CA ARG A 692 1.56 -31.23 1.09
C ARG A 692 0.99 -29.87 1.46
N GLY A 693 -0.25 -29.57 1.06
CA GLY A 693 -0.92 -28.31 1.38
C GLY A 693 -1.16 -28.14 2.87
N ARG A 694 -1.58 -29.20 3.60
CA ARG A 694 -1.76 -29.17 5.06
C ARG A 694 -0.46 -28.90 5.82
N LEU A 695 0.65 -29.54 5.38
CA LEU A 695 1.97 -29.28 5.94
C LEU A 695 2.41 -27.84 5.70
N GLN A 696 2.20 -27.33 4.49
CA GLN A 696 2.46 -25.92 4.17
C GLN A 696 1.72 -25.01 5.15
N VAL A 697 0.39 -25.15 5.29
CA VAL A 697 -0.44 -24.33 6.20
C VAL A 697 0.11 -24.30 7.65
N ALA A 698 0.51 -25.43 8.21
CA ALA A 698 1.03 -25.50 9.58
C ALA A 698 2.44 -24.92 9.74
N PHE A 699 3.30 -25.16 8.73
CA PHE A 699 4.62 -24.57 8.68
C PHE A 699 4.53 -23.03 8.61
N TYR A 700 3.61 -22.51 7.82
CA TYR A 700 3.32 -21.07 7.72
C TYR A 700 2.91 -20.45 9.07
N ALA A 701 1.98 -21.07 9.81
CA ALA A 701 1.55 -20.56 11.11
C ALA A 701 2.70 -20.53 12.15
N THR A 702 3.60 -21.50 12.10
CA THR A 702 4.76 -21.58 13.01
C THR A 702 5.84 -20.58 12.61
N MET A 703 6.14 -20.47 11.32
CA MET A 703 7.10 -19.51 10.76
C MET A 703 6.68 -18.06 11.07
N LYS A 704 5.38 -17.75 11.03
CA LYS A 704 4.85 -16.43 11.39
C LYS A 704 5.11 -16.04 12.86
N ARG A 705 4.94 -16.99 13.80
CA ARG A 705 5.29 -16.77 15.22
C ARG A 705 6.78 -16.53 15.40
N VAL A 706 7.60 -17.26 14.65
CA VAL A 706 9.07 -17.09 14.65
C VAL A 706 9.45 -15.71 14.12
N PHE A 707 8.89 -15.24 13.00
CA PHE A 707 9.15 -13.90 12.48
C PHE A 707 8.76 -12.79 13.46
N ALA A 708 7.62 -12.95 14.13
CA ALA A 708 7.18 -11.99 15.13
C ALA A 708 8.16 -11.91 16.32
N ALA A 709 8.57 -13.06 16.86
CA ALA A 709 9.55 -13.14 17.95
C ALA A 709 10.93 -12.63 17.51
N TRP A 710 11.37 -13.02 16.31
CA TRP A 710 12.65 -12.61 15.72
C TRP A 710 12.79 -11.10 15.64
N LEU A 711 11.78 -10.38 15.14
CA LEU A 711 11.88 -8.92 15.01
C LEU A 711 12.03 -8.24 16.38
N VAL A 712 11.31 -8.73 17.40
CA VAL A 712 11.42 -8.20 18.77
C VAL A 712 12.80 -8.48 19.32
N LEU A 713 13.27 -9.72 19.20
CA LEU A 713 14.59 -10.14 19.65
C LEU A 713 15.70 -9.32 18.98
N HIS A 714 15.67 -9.17 17.66
CA HIS A 714 16.66 -8.41 16.89
C HIS A 714 16.73 -6.94 17.33
N VAL A 715 15.58 -6.29 17.56
CA VAL A 715 15.53 -4.90 18.03
C VAL A 715 16.10 -4.77 19.44
N VAL A 716 15.77 -5.69 20.36
CA VAL A 716 16.29 -5.65 21.73
C VAL A 716 17.80 -5.89 21.76
N LEU A 717 18.28 -6.88 21.00
CA LEU A 717 19.71 -7.15 20.86
C LEU A 717 20.46 -5.97 20.24
N ALA A 718 19.87 -5.28 19.26
CA ALA A 718 20.47 -4.09 18.66
C ALA A 718 20.56 -2.92 19.66
N ILE A 719 19.53 -2.71 20.49
CA ILE A 719 19.57 -1.70 21.57
C ILE A 719 20.68 -2.06 22.57
N PHE A 720 20.74 -3.33 22.98
CA PHE A 720 21.77 -3.81 23.90
C PHE A 720 23.19 -3.60 23.35
N MET A 721 23.40 -3.94 22.08
CA MET A 721 24.67 -3.73 21.38
C MET A 721 25.08 -2.25 21.39
N VAL A 722 24.16 -1.31 21.19
CA VAL A 722 24.47 0.14 21.29
C VAL A 722 24.95 0.53 22.68
N VAL A 723 24.31 0.00 23.73
CA VAL A 723 24.73 0.27 25.11
C VAL A 723 26.14 -0.25 25.37
N LEU A 724 26.46 -1.47 24.90
CA LEU A 724 27.82 -2.02 25.01
C LEU A 724 28.85 -1.18 24.25
N ILE A 725 28.52 -0.72 23.05
CA ILE A 725 29.43 0.09 22.23
C ILE A 725 29.64 1.47 22.86
N ALA A 726 28.58 2.09 23.39
CA ALA A 726 28.69 3.34 24.14
C ALA A 726 29.58 3.16 25.40
N GLY A 727 29.42 2.05 26.11
CA GLY A 727 30.29 1.71 27.25
C GLY A 727 31.74 1.47 26.84
N HIS A 728 31.98 0.74 25.75
CA HIS A 728 33.31 0.52 25.19
C HIS A 728 34.00 1.84 24.85
N VAL A 729 33.32 2.73 24.11
CA VAL A 729 33.84 4.06 23.75
C VAL A 729 34.07 4.93 24.99
N ALA A 730 33.15 4.92 25.97
CA ALA A 730 33.29 5.73 27.17
C ALA A 730 34.51 5.30 28.02
N ILE A 731 34.73 3.98 28.16
CA ILE A 731 35.87 3.44 28.91
C ILE A 731 37.18 3.73 28.18
N THR A 732 37.24 3.58 26.86
CA THR A 732 38.47 3.90 26.11
C THR A 732 38.83 5.37 26.21
N VAL A 733 37.84 6.26 26.15
CA VAL A 733 38.03 7.71 26.35
C VAL A 733 38.47 8.01 27.79
N TYR A 734 37.85 7.37 28.79
CA TYR A 734 38.22 7.54 30.20
C TYR A 734 39.66 7.08 30.49
N LEU A 735 40.11 6.00 29.86
CA LEU A 735 41.48 5.49 29.97
C LEU A 735 42.51 6.32 29.19
N GLY A 736 42.11 7.43 28.58
CA GLY A 736 43.01 8.39 27.93
C GLY A 736 43.32 8.11 26.46
N TYR A 737 42.65 7.15 25.81
CA TYR A 737 42.81 6.92 24.38
C TYR A 737 42.03 7.99 23.59
N GLY A 738 42.74 9.01 23.07
CA GLY A 738 42.19 10.11 22.27
C GLY A 738 42.60 10.06 20.79
N TRP A 739 41.74 10.52 19.87
CA TRP A 739 41.98 10.46 18.42
C TRP A 739 42.93 11.55 17.89
N ILE A 740 42.81 12.80 18.37
CA ILE A 740 43.51 13.98 17.78
C ILE A 740 44.00 15.01 18.81
N PHE A 741 43.70 14.90 20.12
CA PHE A 741 43.97 15.96 21.10
C PHE A 741 44.69 15.54 22.39
N THR A 742 45.39 14.41 22.40
CA THR A 742 46.31 14.09 23.49
C THR A 742 47.72 14.31 22.97
N ASP A 743 48.31 15.44 23.33
CA ASP A 743 49.73 15.71 23.12
C ASP A 743 50.53 14.48 23.54
N GLN A 744 51.39 14.00 22.64
CA GLN A 744 52.42 13.05 22.99
C GLN A 744 53.44 13.78 23.87
N GLY A 745 53.22 13.74 25.18
CA GLY A 745 54.17 14.12 26.22
C GLY A 745 54.61 12.89 27.00
#